data_AF-A0A6C6ZI79-F1
#
_entry.id   AF-A0A6C6ZI79-F1
#
_cell.length_a   1.000
_cell.length_b   1.000
_cell.length_c   1.000
_cell.angle_alpha   90.00
_cell.angle_beta   90.00
_cell.angle_gamma   90.00
#
_symmetry.space_group_name_H-M   'P 1'
#
loop_
_entity.id
_entity.type
_entity.pdbx_description
1 polymer ?
#
loop_
_entity_poly.entity_id
_entity_poly.type
_entity_poly.pdbx_seq_one_letter_code
_entity_poly.pdbx_strand_id
1 'polypeptide(L)'
;MVSKRKHLDVARFFIEENFKSKRTGRNPGVPGRNRNQHGSHLRDQYQNLIDAYDQKREHEVDTITDDSGIYVEIISVDGCKLPLDSLDNRDFKLCSCQMRENKEFALVFIPEDRRDTFLKKIQQYLDPQKDGKPNKDGVSFPRNHALIDSISEIRLASLESFWTDPPELFPTDRDNDVWWELWLKKNAIDGVENIAASLAERVNGRLGNTSISFFNSFVVLIKSSVRNLEKAPELISNLEEIRKAKDTPVPILSSSPKEQQEWLQSISDRVSFSENITTSVSILDTGVNYNNMLLSKVCCDDFAVSWDPDWPKYDQYQPLAPFNEHGSLQAGLAAFGNLMDVVLENSAIQLSHVIESARILPPQGNNDPLLYGAITVGTAYKLEVDRPDLNRVYSLAVTSDHERESGRPSSWSAEIDQFTSGMQDGKRRLFVISAGNNLDIRPDQDYWDQVNLAQIEDPAQAWNAITVGAYTEMTTNDDPYFEGWSPFAMEGDVAPSSRSSVNWAWRKQAPFKPDVVAEGGNRLLSPDRKEVSNEDTVGLLTTSGRTTGQVFERGSDTSAACALVSRCAAQLTAEYPEFWPETIRGLIIHSAEWTPRMMERFGLLSAVHSPKVAKETLLRTVGYGVTNIDKARYSADHALTLIAEGEIQPFIKPQNASASSDPKLNQMKLYQLPWPLTELQNLPPELEVKLKVTLSYFIEPNPGRRGYRTRYSYQSHGLRFETIRPGQSLENFRAYINGLANMDDYDGPEGDSDGWFLGDQLRTRGSVHSDEWTGSAQDLADMHTIAVFPVGGWWKYKTAEDRWENRVRFSLLVSIEVPDENVDIYSVIENQIQVAIENQVEIEITT
;
A
#
# COMPACT_ATOMS: atom_id res chain seq x y z
N MET A 1 -8.78 15.96 -15.89
CA MET A 1 -7.77 14.91 -16.09
C MET A 1 -6.50 15.41 -15.46
N VAL A 2 -6.01 14.72 -14.44
CA VAL A 2 -4.72 15.02 -13.82
C VAL A 2 -3.62 14.88 -14.89
N SER A 3 -2.70 15.84 -14.96
CA SER A 3 -1.59 15.82 -15.91
C SER A 3 -0.67 14.63 -15.64
N LYS A 4 -0.21 13.95 -16.69
CA LYS A 4 0.77 12.85 -16.60
C LYS A 4 2.14 13.37 -17.01
N ARG A 5 2.97 13.72 -16.03
CA ARG A 5 4.34 14.20 -16.21
C ARG A 5 5.35 13.17 -15.74
N LYS A 6 6.58 13.21 -16.25
CA LYS A 6 7.66 12.31 -15.81
C LYS A 6 8.19 12.72 -14.43
N HIS A 7 8.79 11.80 -13.70
CA HIS A 7 9.54 12.15 -12.50
C HIS A 7 10.75 13.04 -12.82
N LEU A 8 11.16 13.89 -11.88
CA LEU A 8 12.27 14.82 -12.07
C LEU A 8 13.56 14.27 -11.44
N ASP A 9 14.68 14.39 -12.18
CA ASP A 9 15.99 13.95 -11.72
C ASP A 9 16.69 15.04 -10.89
N VAL A 10 17.07 14.69 -9.65
CA VAL A 10 17.83 15.54 -8.73
C VAL A 10 19.13 14.88 -8.25
N ALA A 11 19.65 13.89 -8.98
CA ALA A 11 20.86 13.15 -8.63
C ALA A 11 22.11 14.03 -8.45
N ARG A 12 22.12 15.24 -9.04
CA ARG A 12 23.24 16.21 -8.96
C ARG A 12 23.14 17.21 -7.81
N PHE A 13 22.01 17.25 -7.10
CA PHE A 13 21.71 18.27 -6.09
C PHE A 13 22.21 17.86 -4.70
N PHE A 14 23.46 17.39 -4.59
CA PHE A 14 24.03 16.99 -3.31
C PHE A 14 25.40 17.59 -3.04
N ILE A 15 25.70 17.74 -1.75
CA ILE A 15 27.03 18.01 -1.23
C ILE A 15 27.53 16.74 -0.53
N GLU A 16 28.74 16.31 -0.86
CA GLU A 16 29.39 15.17 -0.19
C GLU A 16 30.23 15.65 1.00
N GLU A 17 30.09 14.97 2.14
CA GLU A 17 30.81 15.28 3.37
C GLU A 17 31.41 14.04 4.03
N ASN A 18 32.50 14.21 4.78
CA ASN A 18 32.99 13.18 5.70
C ASN A 18 32.03 13.00 6.88
N PHE A 19 31.86 11.78 7.40
CA PHE A 19 30.78 11.43 8.33
C PHE A 19 31.23 10.68 9.60
N LYS A 20 30.58 11.01 10.74
CA LYS A 20 30.62 10.29 12.04
C LYS A 20 29.24 10.36 12.70
N SER A 21 28.79 9.37 13.50
CA SER A 21 27.42 9.32 14.06
C SER A 21 27.23 9.98 15.46
N LYS A 22 26.02 10.46 15.83
CA LYS A 22 25.69 11.25 17.07
C LYS A 22 24.46 10.88 17.97
N ARG A 23 23.47 10.02 17.62
CA ARG A 23 22.03 10.01 18.13
C ARG A 23 21.62 9.69 19.61
N THR A 24 20.57 10.41 20.12
CA THR A 24 19.37 10.02 20.97
C THR A 24 18.22 11.09 20.90
N GLY A 25 16.88 10.78 21.01
CA GLY A 25 15.75 11.78 20.83
C GLY A 25 14.37 11.53 21.53
N ARG A 26 13.37 12.49 21.41
CA ARG A 26 11.90 12.41 21.77
C ARG A 26 10.98 13.63 21.33
N ASN A 27 9.63 13.45 21.27
CA ASN A 27 8.49 14.18 20.55
C ASN A 27 7.57 15.23 21.31
N PRO A 28 6.79 16.10 20.59
CA PRO A 28 5.62 16.94 21.07
C PRO A 28 4.12 16.67 20.58
N GLY A 29 3.17 17.65 20.67
CA GLY A 29 1.66 17.55 20.67
C GLY A 29 0.79 18.83 20.30
N VAL A 30 -0.55 18.83 20.56
CA VAL A 30 -1.75 19.54 19.91
C VAL A 30 -2.10 21.06 20.23
N PRO A 31 -2.83 21.85 19.36
CA PRO A 31 -3.11 23.33 19.50
C PRO A 31 -4.53 23.81 20.02
N GLY A 32 -4.78 25.14 20.22
CA GLY A 32 -5.99 25.72 20.91
C GLY A 32 -6.78 26.90 20.23
N ARG A 33 -8.04 27.21 20.67
CA ARG A 33 -9.07 28.10 20.00
C ARG A 33 -9.86 29.11 20.89
N ASN A 34 -10.67 30.00 20.27
CA ASN A 34 -11.57 30.98 20.94
C ASN A 34 -12.98 30.42 21.27
N ARG A 35 -13.19 30.19 22.57
CA ARG A 35 -14.37 29.54 23.17
C ARG A 35 -15.75 30.11 22.82
N ASN A 36 -15.95 31.41 22.97
CA ASN A 36 -17.31 31.98 22.97
C ASN A 36 -17.91 32.01 21.56
N GLN A 37 -17.08 32.35 20.56
CA GLN A 37 -17.48 32.39 19.17
C GLN A 37 -17.77 30.98 18.64
N HIS A 38 -16.86 30.04 18.90
CA HIS A 38 -16.94 28.67 18.41
C HIS A 38 -18.13 27.90 19.00
N GLY A 39 -18.27 27.90 20.32
CA GLY A 39 -19.35 27.18 20.98
C GLY A 39 -20.75 27.71 20.65
N SER A 40 -20.88 29.02 20.38
CA SER A 40 -22.19 29.60 19.99
C SER A 40 -22.59 29.20 18.57
N HIS A 41 -21.63 29.13 17.65
CA HIS A 41 -21.86 28.73 16.26
C HIS A 41 -22.37 27.29 16.15
N LEU A 42 -21.70 26.35 16.82
CA LEU A 42 -22.08 24.94 16.81
C LEU A 42 -23.45 24.69 17.45
N ARG A 43 -23.81 25.47 18.49
CA ARG A 43 -25.13 25.38 19.12
C ARG A 43 -26.25 25.72 18.13
N ASP A 44 -26.07 26.80 17.36
CA ASP A 44 -27.09 27.30 16.44
C ASP A 44 -27.24 26.36 15.22
N GLN A 45 -26.13 25.79 14.71
CA GLN A 45 -26.16 24.74 13.67
C GLN A 45 -26.93 23.51 14.12
N TYR A 46 -26.65 23.00 15.32
CA TYR A 46 -27.33 21.82 15.86
C TYR A 46 -28.82 22.07 16.08
N GLN A 47 -29.23 23.25 16.56
CA GLN A 47 -30.66 23.56 16.76
C GLN A 47 -31.42 23.63 15.42
N ASN A 48 -30.86 24.32 14.42
CA ASN A 48 -31.46 24.41 13.08
C ASN A 48 -31.63 23.02 12.43
N LEU A 49 -30.68 22.12 12.68
CA LEU A 49 -30.71 20.73 12.22
C LEU A 49 -31.91 19.97 12.78
N ILE A 50 -32.15 20.07 14.10
CA ILE A 50 -33.28 19.40 14.76
C ILE A 50 -34.61 19.92 14.20
N ASP A 51 -34.74 21.24 14.06
CA ASP A 51 -35.97 21.86 13.56
C ASP A 51 -36.27 21.43 12.10
N ALA A 52 -35.23 21.32 11.25
CA ALA A 52 -35.36 20.86 9.87
C ALA A 52 -35.73 19.37 9.76
N TYR A 53 -35.25 18.53 10.69
CA TYR A 53 -35.63 17.12 10.78
C TYR A 53 -37.10 16.97 11.20
N ASP A 54 -37.54 17.68 12.24
CA ASP A 54 -38.90 17.57 12.75
C ASP A 54 -39.94 18.04 11.70
N GLN A 55 -39.62 19.05 10.89
CA GLN A 55 -40.46 19.48 9.75
C GLN A 55 -40.60 18.42 8.64
N LYS A 56 -39.54 17.63 8.37
CA LYS A 56 -39.58 16.53 7.38
C LYS A 56 -40.44 15.35 7.85
N ARG A 57 -40.56 15.16 9.17
CA ARG A 57 -41.33 14.06 9.79
C ARG A 57 -42.85 14.32 9.81
N GLU A 58 -43.32 15.56 9.68
CA GLU A 58 -44.76 15.89 9.64
C GLU A 58 -45.51 15.31 8.41
N HIS A 59 -44.80 14.70 7.45
CA HIS A 59 -45.37 13.93 6.35
C HIS A 59 -45.24 12.43 6.67
N GLU A 60 -46.32 11.83 7.19
CA GLU A 60 -46.43 10.44 7.66
C GLU A 60 -45.77 9.42 6.69
N VAL A 61 -44.68 8.79 7.13
CA VAL A 61 -44.19 7.52 6.58
C VAL A 61 -44.02 6.57 7.76
N ASP A 62 -44.74 5.44 7.72
CA ASP A 62 -44.62 4.36 8.71
C ASP A 62 -43.18 3.86 8.72
N THR A 63 -42.50 3.96 9.87
CA THR A 63 -41.14 3.45 10.05
C THR A 63 -41.16 1.92 10.15
N ILE A 64 -40.34 1.24 9.34
CA ILE A 64 -40.21 -0.23 9.38
C ILE A 64 -39.59 -0.78 10.69
N THR A 65 -38.94 0.05 11.52
CA THR A 65 -38.27 -0.39 12.78
C THR A 65 -38.55 0.48 14.00
N ASP A 66 -38.42 -0.09 15.21
CA ASP A 66 -38.67 0.56 16.52
C ASP A 66 -37.63 1.62 16.95
N ASP A 67 -36.46 1.71 16.29
CA ASP A 67 -35.40 2.68 16.64
C ASP A 67 -35.72 4.09 16.09
N SER A 68 -36.11 5.03 16.95
CA SER A 68 -36.33 6.44 16.58
C SER A 68 -35.14 7.35 16.91
N GLY A 69 -34.58 8.06 15.92
CA GLY A 69 -33.40 8.91 16.09
C GLY A 69 -33.04 9.68 14.81
N ILE A 70 -31.89 10.35 14.80
CA ILE A 70 -31.38 11.14 13.66
C ILE A 70 -29.94 10.77 13.35
N TYR A 71 -29.56 10.83 12.07
CA TYR A 71 -28.17 10.71 11.62
C TYR A 71 -27.61 12.10 11.34
N VAL A 72 -26.53 12.42 12.05
CA VAL A 72 -25.87 13.72 12.02
C VAL A 72 -24.44 13.51 11.56
N GLU A 73 -24.05 14.23 10.52
CA GLU A 73 -22.67 14.29 10.07
C GLU A 73 -21.97 15.44 10.82
N ILE A 74 -20.94 15.09 11.58
CA ILE A 74 -20.09 16.00 12.34
C ILE A 74 -18.78 16.13 11.60
N ILE A 75 -18.46 17.33 11.18
CA ILE A 75 -17.26 17.63 10.39
C ILE A 75 -16.22 18.22 11.34
N SER A 76 -15.05 17.63 11.34
CA SER A 76 -13.92 18.10 12.11
C SER A 76 -13.38 19.38 11.53
N VAL A 77 -12.67 20.12 12.37
CA VAL A 77 -11.88 21.20 11.85
C VAL A 77 -10.65 20.60 11.16
N ASP A 78 -10.27 21.28 10.10
CA ASP A 78 -9.11 20.97 9.28
C ASP A 78 -7.87 20.62 10.12
N GLY A 79 -7.26 19.46 9.87
CA GLY A 79 -6.09 18.93 10.57
C GLY A 79 -6.34 18.45 12.01
N CYS A 80 -7.56 18.57 12.54
CA CYS A 80 -7.94 18.07 13.86
C CYS A 80 -8.74 16.77 13.75
N LYS A 81 -8.31 15.75 14.49
CA LYS A 81 -9.13 14.55 14.68
C LYS A 81 -10.28 14.81 15.64
N LEU A 82 -11.46 14.31 15.30
CA LEU A 82 -12.58 14.23 16.22
C LEU A 82 -12.24 13.20 17.31
N PRO A 83 -12.51 13.50 18.59
CA PRO A 83 -12.38 12.50 19.64
C PRO A 83 -13.55 11.53 19.54
N LEU A 84 -13.39 10.51 18.70
CA LEU A 84 -14.42 9.53 18.36
C LEU A 84 -15.02 8.87 19.61
N ASP A 85 -14.23 8.61 20.66
CA ASP A 85 -14.73 8.11 21.96
C ASP A 85 -15.80 9.02 22.62
N SER A 86 -15.78 10.32 22.30
CA SER A 86 -16.77 11.29 22.79
C SER A 86 -18.01 11.39 21.91
N LEU A 87 -17.96 10.81 20.71
CA LEU A 87 -19.02 10.68 19.71
C LEU A 87 -19.59 9.25 19.61
N ASP A 88 -18.92 8.26 20.23
CA ASP A 88 -19.39 6.88 20.37
C ASP A 88 -19.48 6.48 21.85
N ASN A 89 -20.66 6.58 22.43
CA ASN A 89 -20.91 6.31 23.84
C ASN A 89 -22.38 5.94 24.09
N ARG A 90 -22.84 6.01 25.34
CA ARG A 90 -24.23 5.67 25.70
C ARG A 90 -25.28 6.60 25.06
N ASP A 91 -24.92 7.84 24.77
CA ASP A 91 -25.85 8.87 24.28
C ASP A 91 -25.76 9.11 22.76
N PHE A 92 -24.65 8.74 22.12
CA PHE A 92 -24.37 8.89 20.68
C PHE A 92 -23.75 7.60 20.14
N LYS A 93 -24.18 7.11 18.98
CA LYS A 93 -23.56 5.95 18.33
C LYS A 93 -22.82 6.41 17.08
N LEU A 94 -21.50 6.21 17.03
CA LEU A 94 -20.74 6.48 15.81
C LEU A 94 -21.05 5.38 14.78
N CYS A 95 -21.40 5.79 13.55
CA CYS A 95 -21.77 4.90 12.46
C CYS A 95 -20.63 4.74 11.47
N SER A 96 -20.00 5.84 11.05
CA SER A 96 -18.83 5.84 10.17
C SER A 96 -17.99 7.10 10.42
N CYS A 97 -16.71 7.06 10.04
CA CYS A 97 -15.84 8.24 10.05
C CYS A 97 -14.94 8.19 8.83
N GLN A 98 -14.94 9.26 8.04
CA GLN A 98 -14.18 9.36 6.80
C GLN A 98 -13.32 10.62 6.81
N MET A 99 -12.15 10.58 6.20
CA MET A 99 -11.31 11.76 6.01
C MET A 99 -11.53 12.30 4.60
N ARG A 100 -11.95 13.56 4.47
CA ARG A 100 -12.10 14.26 3.17
C ARG A 100 -11.53 15.67 3.33
N GLU A 101 -10.66 16.09 2.41
CA GLU A 101 -10.09 17.45 2.41
C GLU A 101 -9.56 17.86 3.80
N ASN A 102 -8.81 16.95 4.45
CA ASN A 102 -8.17 17.12 5.76
C ASN A 102 -9.12 17.40 6.95
N LYS A 103 -10.41 17.09 6.77
CA LYS A 103 -11.41 17.04 7.84
C LYS A 103 -11.92 15.62 8.03
N GLU A 104 -12.18 15.24 9.27
CA GLU A 104 -12.91 14.02 9.59
C GLU A 104 -14.42 14.30 9.52
N PHE A 105 -15.13 13.56 8.69
CA PHE A 105 -16.57 13.52 8.59
C PHE A 105 -17.05 12.30 9.38
N ALA A 106 -17.53 12.52 10.59
CA ALA A 106 -18.08 11.47 11.44
C ALA A 106 -19.60 11.45 11.33
N LEU A 107 -20.15 10.33 10.85
CA LEU A 107 -21.58 10.07 10.85
C LEU A 107 -22.00 9.48 12.20
N VAL A 108 -22.87 10.16 12.92
CA VAL A 108 -23.29 9.82 14.28
C VAL A 108 -24.81 9.68 14.35
N PHE A 109 -25.29 8.55 14.86
CA PHE A 109 -26.70 8.35 15.21
C PHE A 109 -27.00 8.87 16.62
N ILE A 110 -28.03 9.71 16.73
CA ILE A 110 -28.51 10.29 17.99
C ILE A 110 -29.94 9.82 18.25
N PRO A 111 -30.17 8.99 19.29
CA PRO A 111 -31.52 8.57 19.70
C PRO A 111 -32.43 9.75 20.04
N GLU A 112 -33.73 9.61 19.80
CA GLU A 112 -34.72 10.68 20.02
C GLU A 112 -34.71 11.21 21.47
N ASP A 113 -34.60 10.32 22.47
CA ASP A 113 -34.52 10.69 23.89
C ASP A 113 -33.18 11.34 24.30
N ARG A 114 -32.18 11.35 23.41
CA ARG A 114 -30.82 11.84 23.67
C ARG A 114 -30.43 13.11 22.93
N ARG A 115 -31.31 13.66 22.07
CA ARG A 115 -31.05 14.86 21.26
C ARG A 115 -30.58 16.07 22.09
N ASP A 116 -31.09 16.25 23.32
CA ASP A 116 -30.69 17.35 24.22
C ASP A 116 -29.27 17.21 24.82
N THR A 117 -28.67 16.02 24.75
CA THR A 117 -27.39 15.73 25.42
C THR A 117 -26.22 16.44 24.75
N PHE A 118 -26.25 16.55 23.43
CA PHE A 118 -25.22 17.25 22.67
C PHE A 118 -25.25 18.76 22.94
N LEU A 119 -26.45 19.36 22.98
CA LEU A 119 -26.67 20.75 23.41
C LEU A 119 -26.12 21.01 24.82
N LYS A 120 -26.31 20.08 25.77
CA LYS A 120 -25.74 20.19 27.12
C LYS A 120 -24.20 20.19 27.11
N LYS A 121 -23.54 19.41 26.25
CA LYS A 121 -22.07 19.39 26.13
C LYS A 121 -21.53 20.74 25.62
N ILE A 122 -22.21 21.36 24.65
CA ILE A 122 -21.88 22.70 24.14
C ILE A 122 -22.11 23.77 25.23
N GLN A 123 -23.22 23.69 25.98
CA GLN A 123 -23.50 24.61 27.10
C GLN A 123 -22.43 24.54 28.20
N GLN A 124 -21.95 23.33 28.53
CA GLN A 124 -20.85 23.15 29.48
C GLN A 124 -19.52 23.69 28.97
N TYR A 125 -19.25 23.54 27.67
CA TYR A 125 -18.08 24.13 27.03
C TYR A 125 -18.13 25.66 27.07
N LEU A 126 -19.30 26.28 26.96
CA LEU A 126 -19.47 27.74 27.02
C LEU A 126 -19.40 28.34 28.45
N ASP A 127 -19.60 27.55 29.51
CA ASP A 127 -19.66 28.03 30.90
C ASP A 127 -18.29 27.98 31.63
N PRO A 128 -17.63 29.13 31.90
CA PRO A 128 -16.30 29.16 32.54
C PRO A 128 -16.28 28.57 33.95
N GLN A 129 -17.42 28.44 34.62
CA GLN A 129 -17.50 27.81 35.94
C GLN A 129 -17.36 26.28 35.89
N LYS A 130 -17.35 25.67 34.69
CA LYS A 130 -17.24 24.22 34.47
C LYS A 130 -15.83 23.76 34.06
N ASP A 131 -14.88 24.68 33.92
CA ASP A 131 -13.54 24.41 33.40
C ASP A 131 -12.75 23.41 34.28
N GLY A 132 -11.78 22.73 33.66
CA GLY A 132 -10.95 21.74 34.33
C GLY A 132 -10.04 22.33 35.40
N LYS A 133 -9.45 21.46 36.25
CA LYS A 133 -8.36 21.91 37.13
C LYS A 133 -7.13 22.30 36.28
N PRO A 134 -6.37 23.34 36.66
CA PRO A 134 -5.15 23.71 35.96
C PRO A 134 -4.17 22.53 35.90
N ASN A 135 -3.48 22.37 34.76
CA ASN A 135 -2.37 21.44 34.61
C ASN A 135 -1.11 21.95 35.35
N LYS A 136 0.01 21.23 35.25
CA LYS A 136 1.27 21.58 35.93
C LYS A 136 1.86 22.93 35.49
N ASP A 137 1.48 23.40 34.30
CA ASP A 137 1.92 24.66 33.71
C ASP A 137 0.92 25.81 33.99
N GLY A 138 -0.07 25.58 34.84
CA GLY A 138 -1.07 26.56 35.24
C GLY A 138 -2.19 26.80 34.22
N VAL A 139 -2.26 26.01 33.14
CA VAL A 139 -3.26 26.13 32.08
C VAL A 139 -4.49 25.29 32.44
N SER A 140 -5.67 25.92 32.45
CA SER A 140 -6.96 25.23 32.53
C SER A 140 -7.64 25.24 31.17
N PHE A 141 -8.28 24.13 30.81
CA PHE A 141 -8.99 23.97 29.56
C PHE A 141 -10.52 23.95 29.79
N PRO A 142 -11.32 24.48 28.84
CA PRO A 142 -12.78 24.40 28.91
C PRO A 142 -13.29 22.97 29.08
N ARG A 143 -14.46 22.81 29.70
CA ARG A 143 -15.11 21.49 29.77
C ARG A 143 -15.43 21.00 28.35
N ASN A 144 -15.16 19.74 28.04
CA ASN A 144 -15.38 19.14 26.72
C ASN A 144 -14.54 19.78 25.58
N HIS A 145 -13.48 20.54 25.88
CA HIS A 145 -12.71 21.27 24.87
C HIS A 145 -12.16 20.37 23.75
N ALA A 146 -11.63 19.18 24.07
CA ALA A 146 -11.14 18.24 23.06
C ALA A 146 -12.21 17.84 22.00
N LEU A 147 -13.49 17.79 22.38
CA LEU A 147 -14.61 17.49 21.47
C LEU A 147 -15.13 18.74 20.77
N ILE A 148 -15.36 19.83 21.50
CA ILE A 148 -15.99 21.00 20.89
C ILE A 148 -15.00 21.75 20.01
N ASP A 149 -13.72 21.87 20.41
CA ASP A 149 -12.68 22.54 19.63
C ASP A 149 -12.28 21.78 18.35
N SER A 150 -12.59 20.48 18.26
CA SER A 150 -12.28 19.65 17.09
C SER A 150 -13.40 19.63 16.05
N ILE A 151 -14.60 20.17 16.33
CA ILE A 151 -15.74 20.19 15.38
C ILE A 151 -15.80 21.53 14.67
N SER A 152 -15.87 21.56 13.33
CA SER A 152 -16.11 22.78 12.55
C SER A 152 -17.57 22.97 12.17
N GLU A 153 -18.28 21.88 11.84
CA GLU A 153 -19.63 21.94 11.29
C GLU A 153 -20.44 20.71 11.69
N ILE A 154 -21.77 20.86 11.73
CA ILE A 154 -22.72 19.79 12.03
C ILE A 154 -23.89 19.90 11.05
N ARG A 155 -24.22 18.81 10.32
CA ARG A 155 -25.32 18.78 9.31
C ARG A 155 -26.06 17.43 9.26
N LEU A 156 -27.21 17.37 8.57
CA LEU A 156 -27.95 16.13 8.34
C LEU A 156 -27.24 15.25 7.30
N ALA A 157 -27.25 13.93 7.50
CA ALA A 157 -26.69 12.97 6.55
C ALA A 157 -27.49 12.90 5.23
N SER A 158 -26.80 12.76 4.10
CA SER A 158 -27.37 12.44 2.77
C SER A 158 -27.04 11.00 2.37
N LEU A 159 -27.57 10.47 1.25
CA LEU A 159 -27.20 9.12 0.77
C LEU A 159 -25.68 9.00 0.49
N GLU A 160 -25.06 10.07 -0.02
CA GLU A 160 -23.61 10.16 -0.27
C GLU A 160 -22.78 10.17 1.03
N SER A 161 -23.37 10.53 2.18
CA SER A 161 -22.72 10.39 3.49
C SER A 161 -22.49 8.92 3.90
N PHE A 162 -23.21 7.98 3.29
CA PHE A 162 -23.04 6.54 3.52
C PHE A 162 -22.13 5.87 2.48
N TRP A 163 -21.70 6.58 1.44
CA TRP A 163 -20.82 6.03 0.39
C TRP A 163 -19.42 5.80 0.92
N THR A 164 -18.87 4.60 0.73
CA THR A 164 -17.56 4.21 1.29
C THR A 164 -16.51 3.80 0.25
N ASP A 165 -16.88 3.69 -1.02
CA ASP A 165 -15.94 3.51 -2.14
C ASP A 165 -15.27 4.85 -2.53
N PRO A 166 -14.21 4.84 -3.36
CA PRO A 166 -13.66 6.07 -3.95
C PRO A 166 -14.76 6.98 -4.55
N PRO A 167 -14.74 8.30 -4.30
CA PRO A 167 -15.80 9.22 -4.75
C PRO A 167 -16.07 9.19 -6.25
N GLU A 168 -15.03 8.98 -7.06
CA GLU A 168 -15.10 8.89 -8.52
C GLU A 168 -15.88 7.67 -9.03
N LEU A 169 -16.09 6.66 -8.18
CA LEU A 169 -16.89 5.48 -8.51
C LEU A 169 -18.38 5.67 -8.23
N PHE A 170 -18.77 6.74 -7.52
CA PHE A 170 -20.17 7.03 -7.29
C PHE A 170 -20.86 7.36 -8.63
N PRO A 171 -22.01 6.74 -8.98
CA PRO A 171 -22.68 6.97 -10.25
C PRO A 171 -22.99 8.45 -10.51
N THR A 172 -22.32 9.03 -11.50
CA THR A 172 -22.54 10.43 -11.92
C THR A 172 -23.90 10.61 -12.60
N ASP A 173 -24.37 9.57 -13.30
CA ASP A 173 -25.75 9.50 -13.80
C ASP A 173 -26.67 8.89 -12.75
N ARG A 174 -27.51 9.74 -12.13
CA ARG A 174 -28.39 9.38 -11.01
C ARG A 174 -29.60 8.55 -11.43
N ASP A 175 -29.85 8.39 -12.73
CA ASP A 175 -30.98 7.62 -13.27
C ASP A 175 -30.54 6.20 -13.74
N ASN A 176 -29.24 5.88 -13.75
CA ASN A 176 -28.73 4.57 -14.17
C ASN A 176 -28.88 3.50 -13.07
N ASP A 177 -29.33 2.30 -13.46
CA ASP A 177 -29.46 1.15 -12.56
C ASP A 177 -28.13 0.40 -12.42
N VAL A 178 -27.53 0.47 -11.24
CA VAL A 178 -26.31 -0.28 -10.89
C VAL A 178 -26.60 -1.23 -9.74
N TRP A 179 -25.74 -2.24 -9.57
CA TRP A 179 -25.76 -3.09 -8.39
C TRP A 179 -25.07 -2.38 -7.23
N TRP A 180 -25.79 -2.28 -6.11
CA TRP A 180 -25.34 -1.69 -4.86
C TRP A 180 -25.18 -2.77 -3.81
N GLU A 181 -24.13 -2.65 -2.99
CA GLU A 181 -24.03 -3.32 -1.70
C GLU A 181 -24.62 -2.40 -0.62
N LEU A 182 -25.70 -2.83 0.03
CA LEU A 182 -26.32 -2.10 1.15
C LEU A 182 -25.96 -2.76 2.46
N TRP A 183 -25.26 -2.04 3.34
CA TRP A 183 -24.90 -2.51 4.67
C TRP A 183 -25.93 -2.02 5.69
N LEU A 184 -26.65 -2.94 6.33
CA LEU A 184 -27.75 -2.68 7.23
C LEU A 184 -27.42 -3.14 8.66
N LYS A 185 -27.86 -2.40 9.68
CA LYS A 185 -27.73 -2.79 11.08
C LYS A 185 -28.57 -4.05 11.38
N LYS A 186 -28.01 -4.98 12.16
CA LYS A 186 -28.69 -6.20 12.61
C LYS A 186 -29.49 -5.95 13.89
N ASN A 187 -30.81 -5.85 13.80
CA ASN A 187 -31.71 -5.76 14.96
C ASN A 187 -32.23 -7.14 15.35
N ALA A 188 -32.32 -7.44 16.65
CA ALA A 188 -32.65 -8.78 17.17
C ALA A 188 -34.13 -9.22 16.95
N ILE A 189 -34.96 -8.36 16.37
CA ILE A 189 -36.44 -8.47 16.39
C ILE A 189 -37.02 -8.72 14.98
N ASP A 190 -36.37 -8.31 13.89
CA ASP A 190 -36.88 -8.44 12.52
C ASP A 190 -35.94 -9.21 11.58
N GLY A 191 -36.53 -10.01 10.68
CA GLY A 191 -35.80 -10.72 9.63
C GLY A 191 -35.33 -9.74 8.55
N VAL A 192 -34.01 -9.56 8.40
CA VAL A 192 -33.41 -8.58 7.48
C VAL A 192 -33.80 -8.81 6.01
N GLU A 193 -34.11 -10.05 5.63
CA GLU A 193 -34.67 -10.40 4.32
C GLU A 193 -36.00 -9.69 4.03
N ASN A 194 -36.86 -9.50 5.05
CA ASN A 194 -38.13 -8.77 4.91
C ASN A 194 -37.91 -7.26 4.75
N ILE A 195 -36.89 -6.72 5.41
CA ILE A 195 -36.48 -5.32 5.26
C ILE A 195 -35.95 -5.10 3.83
N ALA A 196 -35.08 -5.99 3.35
CA ALA A 196 -34.55 -5.93 1.98
C ALA A 196 -35.66 -6.06 0.93
N ALA A 197 -36.61 -6.98 1.12
CA ALA A 197 -37.75 -7.17 0.21
C ALA A 197 -38.65 -5.92 0.17
N SER A 198 -38.97 -5.37 1.34
CA SER A 198 -39.79 -4.14 1.46
C SER A 198 -39.07 -2.94 0.82
N LEU A 199 -37.75 -2.86 0.98
CA LEU A 199 -36.94 -1.84 0.35
C LEU A 199 -36.96 -1.95 -1.17
N ALA A 200 -36.73 -3.15 -1.70
CA ALA A 200 -36.73 -3.41 -3.14
C ALA A 200 -38.07 -3.05 -3.79
N GLU A 201 -39.18 -3.37 -3.12
CA GLU A 201 -40.51 -2.94 -3.57
C GLU A 201 -40.63 -1.40 -3.58
N ARG A 202 -40.18 -0.73 -2.52
CA ARG A 202 -40.30 0.73 -2.36
C ARG A 202 -39.47 1.53 -3.36
N VAL A 203 -38.26 1.06 -3.66
CA VAL A 203 -37.34 1.73 -4.61
C VAL A 203 -37.49 1.20 -6.03
N ASN A 204 -38.44 0.30 -6.28
CA ASN A 204 -38.58 -0.44 -7.55
C ASN A 204 -37.25 -1.08 -7.99
N GLY A 205 -36.49 -1.60 -7.02
CA GLY A 205 -35.20 -2.24 -7.21
C GLY A 205 -35.31 -3.77 -7.28
N ARG A 206 -34.26 -4.42 -7.76
CA ARG A 206 -34.16 -5.90 -7.81
C ARG A 206 -33.16 -6.38 -6.77
N LEU A 207 -33.55 -7.27 -5.86
CA LEU A 207 -32.61 -7.89 -4.93
C LEU A 207 -31.69 -8.89 -5.63
N GLY A 208 -30.46 -8.99 -5.13
CA GLY A 208 -29.54 -10.07 -5.43
C GLY A 208 -29.96 -11.37 -4.73
N ASN A 209 -29.37 -12.48 -5.16
CA ASN A 209 -29.58 -13.81 -4.59
C ASN A 209 -28.74 -14.07 -3.33
N THR A 210 -27.85 -13.15 -2.95
CA THR A 210 -26.94 -13.31 -1.81
C THR A 210 -27.17 -12.23 -0.76
N SER A 211 -26.94 -12.62 0.49
CA SER A 211 -26.88 -11.70 1.62
C SER A 211 -25.78 -12.15 2.58
N ILE A 212 -25.12 -11.20 3.23
CA ILE A 212 -23.97 -11.45 4.10
C ILE A 212 -24.35 -11.04 5.51
N SER A 213 -24.20 -11.91 6.51
CA SER A 213 -24.41 -11.53 7.91
C SER A 213 -23.10 -11.42 8.66
N PHE A 214 -22.84 -10.25 9.24
CA PHE A 214 -21.75 -9.97 10.19
C PHE A 214 -22.26 -10.00 11.64
N PHE A 215 -21.37 -9.71 12.61
CA PHE A 215 -21.73 -9.70 14.03
C PHE A 215 -22.82 -8.66 14.34
N ASN A 216 -22.70 -7.43 13.81
CA ASN A 216 -23.65 -6.32 14.03
C ASN A 216 -24.36 -5.81 12.77
N SER A 217 -24.00 -6.34 11.59
CA SER A 217 -24.44 -5.80 10.30
C SER A 217 -24.87 -6.92 9.35
N PHE A 218 -25.60 -6.56 8.31
CA PHE A 218 -26.09 -7.45 7.27
C PHE A 218 -26.03 -6.74 5.92
N VAL A 219 -25.46 -7.38 4.90
CA VAL A 219 -25.29 -6.79 3.57
C VAL A 219 -26.22 -7.47 2.60
N VAL A 220 -26.89 -6.69 1.77
CA VAL A 220 -27.71 -7.16 0.64
C VAL A 220 -27.32 -6.48 -0.64
N LEU A 221 -27.39 -7.22 -1.74
CA LEU A 221 -27.26 -6.64 -3.07
C LEU A 221 -28.63 -6.14 -3.56
N ILE A 222 -28.67 -4.91 -4.09
CA ILE A 222 -29.86 -4.38 -4.77
C ILE A 222 -29.45 -3.68 -6.06
N LYS A 223 -30.20 -3.91 -7.13
CA LYS A 223 -30.08 -3.16 -8.38
C LYS A 223 -31.10 -2.02 -8.38
N SER A 224 -30.63 -0.78 -8.41
CA SER A 224 -31.48 0.42 -8.44
C SER A 224 -30.67 1.64 -8.91
N SER A 225 -31.33 2.79 -9.07
CA SER A 225 -30.69 4.09 -9.36
C SER A 225 -30.55 4.94 -8.10
N VAL A 226 -29.60 5.88 -8.11
CA VAL A 226 -29.40 6.84 -7.00
C VAL A 226 -30.70 7.55 -6.64
N ARG A 227 -31.42 8.05 -7.66
CA ARG A 227 -32.69 8.77 -7.46
C ARG A 227 -33.77 7.92 -6.79
N ASN A 228 -33.77 6.61 -7.03
CA ASN A 228 -34.75 5.71 -6.43
C ASN A 228 -34.38 5.33 -5.00
N LEU A 229 -33.09 5.12 -4.71
CA LEU A 229 -32.61 4.88 -3.35
C LEU A 229 -32.87 6.08 -2.41
N GLU A 230 -32.76 7.32 -2.91
CA GLU A 230 -33.06 8.53 -2.14
C GLU A 230 -34.54 8.67 -1.71
N LYS A 231 -35.46 7.90 -2.30
CA LYS A 231 -36.90 7.94 -1.95
C LYS A 231 -37.26 7.07 -0.74
N ALA A 232 -36.32 6.30 -0.21
CA ALA A 232 -36.53 5.41 0.93
C ALA A 232 -35.74 5.92 2.16
N PRO A 233 -36.19 7.00 2.84
CA PRO A 233 -35.48 7.63 3.95
C PRO A 233 -35.29 6.71 5.17
N GLU A 234 -36.04 5.62 5.26
CA GLU A 234 -35.92 4.57 6.28
C GLU A 234 -34.61 3.79 6.17
N LEU A 235 -33.98 3.81 4.99
CA LEU A 235 -32.59 3.41 4.81
C LEU A 235 -31.68 4.26 5.68
N ILE A 236 -31.86 5.58 5.75
CA ILE A 236 -30.99 6.45 6.56
C ILE A 236 -31.01 5.99 8.03
N SER A 237 -32.14 5.48 8.54
CA SER A 237 -32.24 5.03 9.93
C SER A 237 -31.51 3.71 10.25
N ASN A 238 -31.33 2.81 9.27
CA ASN A 238 -30.74 1.47 9.47
C ASN A 238 -29.54 1.14 8.56
N LEU A 239 -29.22 1.99 7.59
CA LEU A 239 -28.08 1.89 6.67
C LEU A 239 -26.82 2.33 7.41
N GLU A 240 -25.81 1.48 7.40
CA GLU A 240 -24.49 1.78 7.94
C GLU A 240 -23.56 2.26 6.81
N GLU A 241 -23.61 1.63 5.63
CA GLU A 241 -22.75 1.93 4.47
C GLU A 241 -23.45 1.56 3.13
N ILE A 242 -23.04 2.20 2.03
CA ILE A 242 -23.40 1.83 0.64
C ILE A 242 -22.16 1.81 -0.27
N ARG A 243 -22.09 0.82 -1.18
CA ARG A 243 -21.00 0.63 -2.17
C ARG A 243 -21.51 0.15 -3.52
N LYS A 244 -20.68 0.19 -4.56
CA LYS A 244 -20.96 -0.45 -5.86
C LYS A 244 -20.46 -1.90 -5.84
N ALA A 245 -21.31 -2.84 -6.26
CA ALA A 245 -20.91 -4.25 -6.36
C ALA A 245 -19.81 -4.46 -7.43
N LYS A 246 -18.88 -5.39 -7.18
CA LYS A 246 -17.76 -5.72 -8.08
C LYS A 246 -18.16 -6.76 -9.13
N ASP A 247 -17.53 -6.69 -10.31
CA ASP A 247 -17.71 -7.69 -11.37
C ASP A 247 -16.97 -8.99 -11.02
N THR A 248 -17.57 -10.15 -11.31
CA THR A 248 -17.00 -11.47 -11.01
C THR A 248 -16.58 -12.21 -12.30
N PRO A 249 -15.59 -13.12 -12.25
CA PRO A 249 -15.13 -13.84 -13.45
C PRO A 249 -16.06 -15.00 -13.87
N VAL A 250 -17.07 -15.35 -13.04
CA VAL A 250 -17.96 -16.50 -13.23
C VAL A 250 -18.61 -16.53 -14.62
N PRO A 251 -19.12 -15.41 -15.19
CA PRO A 251 -19.75 -15.44 -16.51
C PRO A 251 -18.80 -15.90 -17.63
N ILE A 252 -17.50 -15.62 -17.51
CA ILE A 252 -16.50 -16.01 -18.52
C ILE A 252 -16.04 -17.44 -18.28
N LEU A 253 -15.72 -17.79 -17.02
CA LEU A 253 -15.23 -19.13 -16.68
C LEU A 253 -16.28 -20.22 -16.92
N SER A 254 -17.56 -19.93 -16.67
CA SER A 254 -18.68 -20.85 -16.92
C SER A 254 -19.20 -20.84 -18.36
N SER A 255 -18.72 -19.93 -19.21
CA SER A 255 -19.15 -19.85 -20.61
C SER A 255 -18.70 -21.06 -21.43
N SER A 256 -19.40 -21.34 -22.51
CA SER A 256 -19.08 -22.46 -23.39
C SER A 256 -17.68 -22.29 -24.00
N PRO A 257 -16.99 -23.38 -24.37
CA PRO A 257 -15.68 -23.27 -25.04
C PRO A 257 -15.71 -22.38 -26.28
N LYS A 258 -16.85 -22.30 -26.98
CA LYS A 258 -17.00 -21.41 -28.13
C LYS A 258 -16.98 -19.94 -27.72
N GLU A 259 -17.74 -19.57 -26.70
CA GLU A 259 -17.78 -18.20 -26.16
C GLU A 259 -16.43 -17.78 -25.60
N GLN A 260 -15.75 -18.66 -24.84
CA GLN A 260 -14.39 -18.38 -24.38
C GLN A 260 -13.42 -18.13 -25.53
N GLN A 261 -13.53 -18.86 -26.64
CA GLN A 261 -12.71 -18.60 -27.83
C GLN A 261 -13.05 -17.26 -28.50
N GLU A 262 -14.32 -16.87 -28.53
CA GLU A 262 -14.74 -15.56 -29.04
C GLU A 262 -14.16 -14.41 -28.18
N TRP A 263 -14.19 -14.55 -26.85
CA TRP A 263 -13.52 -13.62 -25.92
C TRP A 263 -12.01 -13.59 -26.13
N LEU A 264 -11.38 -14.76 -26.22
CA LEU A 264 -9.94 -14.89 -26.44
C LEU A 264 -9.51 -14.21 -27.75
N GLN A 265 -10.29 -14.37 -28.82
CA GLN A 265 -10.05 -13.71 -30.11
C GLN A 265 -10.21 -12.20 -30.01
N SER A 266 -11.29 -11.73 -29.37
CA SER A 266 -11.54 -10.29 -29.15
C SER A 266 -10.41 -9.62 -28.38
N ILE A 267 -9.88 -10.26 -27.34
CA ILE A 267 -8.71 -9.76 -26.60
C ILE A 267 -7.46 -9.79 -27.50
N SER A 268 -7.19 -10.93 -28.14
CA SER A 268 -6.01 -11.14 -29.00
C SER A 268 -5.91 -10.12 -30.12
N ASP A 269 -7.03 -9.72 -30.73
CA ASP A 269 -7.09 -8.77 -31.83
C ASP A 269 -6.80 -7.32 -31.39
N ARG A 270 -6.93 -7.03 -30.09
CA ARG A 270 -6.63 -5.72 -29.49
C ARG A 270 -5.21 -5.61 -28.98
N VAL A 271 -4.47 -6.72 -28.90
CA VAL A 271 -3.09 -6.75 -28.39
C VAL A 271 -2.11 -6.22 -29.43
N SER A 272 -1.32 -5.23 -29.02
CA SER A 272 -0.18 -4.72 -29.76
C SER A 272 0.97 -4.38 -28.82
N PHE A 273 2.19 -4.37 -29.35
CA PHE A 273 3.38 -4.01 -28.60
C PHE A 273 3.77 -2.57 -28.84
N SER A 274 4.31 -1.95 -27.79
CA SER A 274 5.09 -0.73 -27.92
C SER A 274 6.32 -0.98 -28.81
N GLU A 275 6.77 0.05 -29.53
CA GLU A 275 7.96 -0.06 -30.36
C GLU A 275 9.20 -0.36 -29.50
N ASN A 276 10.09 -1.24 -29.99
CA ASN A 276 11.38 -1.58 -29.36
C ASN A 276 11.27 -2.11 -27.91
N ILE A 277 10.63 -3.27 -27.72
CA ILE A 277 10.57 -3.92 -26.41
C ILE A 277 11.97 -4.34 -25.93
N THR A 278 12.43 -3.73 -24.84
CA THR A 278 13.70 -4.05 -24.17
C THR A 278 13.51 -4.68 -22.79
N THR A 279 12.26 -4.92 -22.38
CA THR A 279 11.92 -5.36 -21.01
C THR A 279 11.19 -6.70 -21.03
N SER A 280 11.48 -7.55 -20.04
CA SER A 280 10.74 -8.78 -19.79
C SER A 280 10.37 -8.99 -18.32
N VAL A 281 9.28 -9.73 -18.12
CA VAL A 281 9.06 -10.47 -16.88
C VAL A 281 9.51 -11.91 -17.09
N SER A 282 10.51 -12.35 -16.32
CA SER A 282 10.97 -13.74 -16.32
C SER A 282 10.23 -14.52 -15.24
N ILE A 283 9.29 -15.37 -15.65
CA ILE A 283 8.46 -16.20 -14.76
C ILE A 283 9.24 -17.45 -14.36
N LEU A 284 9.71 -17.52 -13.11
CA LEU A 284 10.38 -18.69 -12.54
C LEU A 284 9.36 -19.61 -11.87
N ASP A 285 8.85 -20.60 -12.62
CA ASP A 285 7.69 -21.40 -12.20
C ASP A 285 7.67 -22.80 -12.84
N THR A 286 6.48 -23.36 -13.11
CA THR A 286 6.24 -24.68 -13.73
C THR A 286 6.41 -24.69 -15.24
N GLY A 287 6.60 -23.52 -15.85
CA GLY A 287 6.66 -23.33 -17.30
C GLY A 287 5.42 -22.62 -17.86
N VAL A 288 5.61 -21.90 -18.97
CA VAL A 288 4.55 -21.13 -19.64
C VAL A 288 4.19 -21.83 -20.95
N ASN A 289 2.92 -22.23 -21.11
CA ASN A 289 2.45 -22.79 -22.36
C ASN A 289 2.16 -21.68 -23.38
N TYR A 290 3.20 -21.25 -24.08
CA TYR A 290 3.14 -20.23 -25.12
C TYR A 290 2.38 -20.68 -26.40
N ASN A 291 1.80 -21.89 -26.44
CA ASN A 291 0.85 -22.27 -27.50
C ASN A 291 -0.59 -21.81 -27.20
N ASN A 292 -0.88 -21.32 -25.99
CA ASN A 292 -2.14 -20.63 -25.72
C ASN A 292 -2.19 -19.32 -26.54
N MET A 293 -3.35 -18.97 -27.10
CA MET A 293 -3.45 -17.87 -28.07
C MET A 293 -2.99 -16.52 -27.51
N LEU A 294 -3.34 -16.17 -26.27
CA LEU A 294 -2.88 -14.93 -25.66
C LEU A 294 -1.41 -15.01 -25.23
N LEU A 295 -0.99 -16.13 -24.64
CA LEU A 295 0.40 -16.31 -24.22
C LEU A 295 1.37 -16.32 -25.40
N SER A 296 0.95 -16.80 -26.56
CA SER A 296 1.73 -16.76 -27.81
C SER A 296 2.03 -15.34 -28.30
N LYS A 297 1.27 -14.34 -27.84
CA LYS A 297 1.56 -12.93 -28.12
C LYS A 297 2.79 -12.46 -27.37
N VAL A 298 3.03 -12.96 -26.15
CA VAL A 298 4.02 -12.42 -25.21
C VAL A 298 5.21 -13.33 -24.93
N CYS A 299 5.11 -14.62 -25.26
CA CYS A 299 6.15 -15.61 -25.06
C CYS A 299 6.24 -16.54 -26.28
N CYS A 300 7.41 -17.11 -26.51
CA CYS A 300 7.63 -18.15 -27.51
C CYS A 300 8.76 -19.10 -27.07
N ASP A 301 9.03 -20.13 -27.87
CA ASP A 301 10.02 -21.15 -27.52
C ASP A 301 11.42 -20.59 -27.23
N ASP A 302 11.83 -19.57 -27.99
CA ASP A 302 13.13 -18.94 -27.81
C ASP A 302 13.25 -18.26 -26.44
N PHE A 303 12.14 -17.81 -25.85
CA PHE A 303 12.06 -17.12 -24.56
C PHE A 303 11.82 -18.08 -23.38
N ALA A 304 11.91 -19.39 -23.61
CA ALA A 304 11.62 -20.42 -22.63
C ALA A 304 12.80 -21.36 -22.39
N VAL A 305 13.18 -21.55 -21.12
CA VAL A 305 14.25 -22.43 -20.66
C VAL A 305 13.79 -23.29 -19.48
N SER A 306 14.48 -24.41 -19.24
CA SER A 306 14.28 -25.26 -18.07
C SER A 306 15.59 -25.43 -17.29
N TRP A 307 15.49 -25.66 -15.97
CA TRP A 307 16.65 -25.99 -15.14
C TRP A 307 17.33 -27.28 -15.63
N ASP A 308 16.56 -28.36 -15.73
CA ASP A 308 17.02 -29.62 -16.29
C ASP A 308 16.71 -29.65 -17.80
N PRO A 309 17.71 -29.87 -18.67
CA PRO A 309 17.50 -29.93 -20.12
C PRO A 309 16.56 -31.05 -20.56
N ASP A 310 16.36 -32.09 -19.75
CA ASP A 310 15.45 -33.20 -20.06
C ASP A 310 13.99 -32.88 -19.69
N TRP A 311 13.73 -31.78 -18.95
CA TRP A 311 12.36 -31.37 -18.64
C TRP A 311 11.69 -30.69 -19.84
N PRO A 312 10.39 -30.96 -20.08
CA PRO A 312 9.62 -30.15 -21.02
C PRO A 312 9.51 -28.71 -20.52
N LYS A 313 9.52 -27.73 -21.43
CA LYS A 313 9.47 -26.30 -21.09
C LYS A 313 8.17 -25.87 -20.40
N TYR A 314 7.09 -26.62 -20.59
CA TYR A 314 5.78 -26.45 -19.93
C TYR A 314 5.02 -27.78 -19.95
N ASP A 315 3.97 -27.88 -19.14
CA ASP A 315 3.10 -29.05 -19.14
C ASP A 315 2.04 -28.96 -20.25
N GLN A 316 1.84 -30.06 -20.98
CA GLN A 316 0.74 -30.18 -21.93
C GLN A 316 -0.47 -30.81 -21.25
N TYR A 317 -1.63 -30.20 -21.37
CA TYR A 317 -2.86 -30.77 -20.85
C TYR A 317 -3.16 -32.10 -21.56
N GLN A 318 -3.20 -33.18 -20.78
CA GLN A 318 -3.66 -34.49 -21.22
C GLN A 318 -4.67 -35.01 -20.21
N PRO A 319 -5.83 -35.52 -20.67
CA PRO A 319 -6.79 -36.14 -19.76
C PRO A 319 -6.10 -37.23 -18.93
N LEU A 320 -6.30 -37.20 -17.61
CA LEU A 320 -5.78 -38.18 -16.63
C LEU A 320 -4.26 -38.11 -16.34
N ALA A 321 -3.53 -37.15 -16.89
CA ALA A 321 -2.14 -36.89 -16.51
C ALA A 321 -2.03 -35.75 -15.49
N PRO A 322 -0.98 -35.73 -14.63
CA PRO A 322 -0.65 -34.53 -13.85
C PRO A 322 -0.45 -33.34 -14.79
N PHE A 323 -1.08 -32.22 -14.44
CA PHE A 323 -1.04 -31.00 -15.21
C PHE A 323 -0.89 -29.83 -14.26
N ASN A 324 0.19 -29.06 -14.40
CA ASN A 324 0.44 -27.89 -13.59
C ASN A 324 0.63 -26.65 -14.46
N GLU A 325 -0.42 -25.86 -14.59
CA GLU A 325 -0.47 -24.64 -15.39
C GLU A 325 -0.05 -23.37 -14.64
N HIS A 326 0.39 -23.46 -13.39
CA HIS A 326 0.64 -22.30 -12.53
C HIS A 326 1.48 -21.21 -13.21
N GLY A 327 2.58 -21.56 -13.90
CA GLY A 327 3.38 -20.60 -14.67
C GLY A 327 2.63 -19.89 -15.80
N SER A 328 1.66 -20.55 -16.44
CA SER A 328 0.80 -19.94 -17.47
C SER A 328 -0.22 -18.97 -16.87
N LEU A 329 -0.78 -19.29 -15.69
CA LEU A 329 -1.66 -18.38 -14.95
C LEU A 329 -0.90 -17.12 -14.52
N GLN A 330 0.33 -17.28 -14.04
CA GLN A 330 1.24 -16.20 -13.68
C GLN A 330 1.56 -15.31 -14.89
N ALA A 331 1.89 -15.91 -16.03
CA ALA A 331 2.18 -15.18 -17.27
C ALA A 331 0.99 -14.34 -17.75
N GLY A 332 -0.24 -14.85 -17.64
CA GLY A 332 -1.44 -14.12 -17.99
C GLY A 332 -1.62 -12.84 -17.17
N LEU A 333 -1.51 -12.94 -15.84
CA LEU A 333 -1.60 -11.78 -14.94
C LEU A 333 -0.42 -10.81 -15.13
N ALA A 334 0.79 -11.34 -15.30
CA ALA A 334 2.00 -10.54 -15.48
C ALA A 334 1.96 -9.74 -16.78
N ALA A 335 1.37 -10.27 -17.86
CA ALA A 335 1.23 -9.56 -19.12
C ALA A 335 0.01 -8.63 -19.14
N PHE A 336 -1.17 -9.15 -18.78
CA PHE A 336 -2.45 -8.50 -19.08
C PHE A 336 -3.14 -7.88 -17.85
N GLY A 337 -2.70 -8.20 -16.63
CA GLY A 337 -3.44 -7.87 -15.42
C GLY A 337 -4.65 -8.79 -15.24
N ASN A 338 -5.65 -8.34 -14.47
CA ASN A 338 -6.93 -9.05 -14.36
C ASN A 338 -7.67 -8.98 -15.71
N LEU A 339 -7.86 -10.11 -16.37
CA LEU A 339 -8.51 -10.15 -17.68
C LEU A 339 -9.98 -9.75 -17.62
N MET A 340 -10.60 -9.76 -16.44
CA MET A 340 -11.98 -9.28 -16.29
C MET A 340 -12.08 -7.80 -16.71
N ASP A 341 -11.16 -6.97 -16.23
CA ASP A 341 -11.09 -5.55 -16.57
C ASP A 341 -10.86 -5.35 -18.09
N VAL A 342 -10.08 -6.24 -18.68
CA VAL A 342 -9.77 -6.22 -20.13
C VAL A 342 -10.97 -6.62 -20.98
N VAL A 343 -11.79 -7.56 -20.51
CA VAL A 343 -12.96 -8.07 -21.24
C VAL A 343 -14.12 -7.07 -21.22
N LEU A 344 -14.25 -6.31 -20.14
CA LEU A 344 -15.28 -5.28 -19.99
C LEU A 344 -15.03 -4.04 -20.87
N GLU A 345 -13.83 -3.90 -21.42
CA GLU A 345 -13.44 -2.79 -22.28
C GLU A 345 -13.14 -3.19 -23.73
N ASN A 346 -13.42 -2.29 -24.67
CA ASN A 346 -13.04 -2.43 -26.08
C ASN A 346 -11.77 -1.63 -26.45
N SER A 347 -11.01 -1.16 -25.46
CA SER A 347 -9.80 -0.37 -25.62
C SER A 347 -8.64 -1.20 -26.21
N ALA A 348 -7.72 -0.56 -26.93
CA ALA A 348 -6.52 -1.23 -27.43
C ALA A 348 -5.59 -1.61 -26.27
N ILE A 349 -5.00 -2.81 -26.32
CA ILE A 349 -4.12 -3.33 -25.28
C ILE A 349 -2.68 -3.12 -25.74
N GLN A 350 -2.02 -2.10 -25.19
CA GLN A 350 -0.61 -1.83 -25.45
C GLN A 350 0.27 -2.53 -24.42
N LEU A 351 1.09 -3.47 -24.88
CA LEU A 351 2.06 -4.18 -24.05
C LEU A 351 3.44 -3.53 -24.14
N SER A 352 4.09 -3.35 -23.00
CA SER A 352 5.41 -2.71 -22.88
C SER A 352 6.55 -3.68 -22.58
N HIS A 353 6.24 -4.97 -22.41
CA HIS A 353 7.21 -6.00 -22.07
C HIS A 353 6.78 -7.36 -22.63
N VAL A 354 7.74 -8.28 -22.74
CA VAL A 354 7.52 -9.70 -23.09
C VAL A 354 7.61 -10.59 -21.85
N ILE A 355 7.23 -11.86 -21.99
CA ILE A 355 7.37 -12.87 -20.95
C ILE A 355 8.50 -13.84 -21.32
N GLU A 356 9.42 -14.06 -20.39
CA GLU A 356 10.35 -15.19 -20.42
C GLU A 356 9.86 -16.30 -19.49
N SER A 357 10.00 -17.56 -19.88
CA SER A 357 9.64 -18.71 -19.07
C SER A 357 10.89 -19.41 -18.55
N ALA A 358 11.04 -19.50 -17.23
CA ALA A 358 12.08 -20.25 -16.57
C ALA A 358 11.44 -21.39 -15.76
N ARG A 359 11.42 -22.60 -16.31
CA ARG A 359 10.92 -23.76 -15.59
C ARG A 359 11.93 -24.19 -14.52
N ILE A 360 11.59 -23.96 -13.26
CA ILE A 360 12.40 -24.34 -12.10
C ILE A 360 11.83 -25.55 -11.34
N LEU A 361 10.57 -25.91 -11.58
CA LEU A 361 9.92 -27.07 -10.96
C LEU A 361 9.89 -28.29 -11.88
N PRO A 362 10.16 -29.50 -11.36
CA PRO A 362 10.10 -30.73 -12.15
C PRO A 362 8.65 -31.02 -12.59
N PRO A 363 8.44 -31.77 -13.69
CA PRO A 363 7.11 -32.25 -14.06
C PRO A 363 6.44 -33.15 -13.02
N GLN A 364 7.23 -33.85 -12.22
CA GLN A 364 6.75 -34.72 -11.15
C GLN A 364 7.69 -34.64 -9.94
N GLY A 365 7.10 -34.71 -8.74
CA GLY A 365 7.83 -34.60 -7.48
C GLY A 365 8.23 -33.16 -7.14
N ASN A 366 9.23 -33.02 -6.27
CA ASN A 366 9.75 -31.74 -5.82
C ASN A 366 11.28 -31.72 -5.94
N ASN A 367 11.86 -30.53 -6.10
CA ASN A 367 13.30 -30.37 -5.96
C ASN A 367 13.75 -30.60 -4.52
N ASP A 368 15.02 -30.95 -4.34
CA ASP A 368 15.66 -30.88 -3.02
C ASP A 368 15.68 -29.40 -2.58
N PRO A 369 15.11 -29.06 -1.41
CA PRO A 369 15.08 -27.69 -0.92
C PRO A 369 16.46 -27.00 -0.82
N LEU A 370 17.53 -27.77 -0.59
CA LEU A 370 18.90 -27.25 -0.55
C LEU A 370 19.40 -26.74 -1.90
N LEU A 371 18.76 -27.16 -3.00
CA LEU A 371 19.13 -26.79 -4.36
C LEU A 371 18.34 -25.61 -4.91
N TYR A 372 17.27 -25.14 -4.24
CA TYR A 372 16.41 -24.09 -4.79
C TYR A 372 17.19 -22.83 -5.19
N GLY A 373 18.13 -22.36 -4.37
CA GLY A 373 18.97 -21.21 -4.72
C GLY A 373 19.73 -21.40 -6.04
N ALA A 374 20.42 -22.54 -6.18
CA ALA A 374 21.18 -22.87 -7.39
C ALA A 374 20.28 -23.06 -8.62
N ILE A 375 19.10 -23.67 -8.45
CA ILE A 375 18.10 -23.88 -9.51
C ILE A 375 17.56 -22.53 -9.99
N THR A 376 17.13 -21.66 -9.07
CA THR A 376 16.59 -20.33 -9.39
C THR A 376 17.62 -19.48 -10.13
N VAL A 377 18.81 -19.27 -9.55
CA VAL A 377 19.83 -18.40 -10.14
C VAL A 377 20.45 -19.02 -11.39
N GLY A 378 20.71 -20.32 -11.40
CA GLY A 378 21.25 -21.01 -12.56
C GLY A 378 20.30 -20.99 -13.76
N THR A 379 18.99 -21.09 -13.54
CA THR A 379 18.00 -20.93 -14.63
C THR A 379 17.89 -19.48 -15.10
N ALA A 380 17.96 -18.51 -14.18
CA ALA A 380 18.02 -17.09 -14.53
C ALA A 380 19.24 -16.77 -15.41
N TYR A 381 20.42 -17.31 -15.10
CA TYR A 381 21.61 -17.15 -15.93
C TYR A 381 21.43 -17.70 -17.35
N LYS A 382 20.68 -18.78 -17.57
CA LYS A 382 20.40 -19.29 -18.93
C LYS A 382 19.66 -18.24 -19.77
N LEU A 383 18.66 -17.57 -19.20
CA LEU A 383 17.95 -16.48 -19.88
C LEU A 383 18.90 -15.31 -20.20
N GLU A 384 19.74 -14.91 -19.25
CA GLU A 384 20.67 -13.79 -19.43
C GLU A 384 21.75 -14.05 -20.49
N VAL A 385 22.22 -15.29 -20.63
CA VAL A 385 23.21 -15.66 -21.66
C VAL A 385 22.65 -15.48 -23.06
N ASP A 386 21.40 -15.90 -23.29
CA ASP A 386 20.78 -15.83 -24.61
C ASP A 386 20.37 -14.39 -24.99
N ARG A 387 20.08 -13.55 -23.99
CA ARG A 387 19.57 -12.19 -24.16
C ARG A 387 20.15 -11.23 -23.11
N PRO A 388 21.44 -10.87 -23.18
CA PRO A 388 22.12 -10.10 -22.13
C PRO A 388 21.56 -8.69 -21.94
N ASP A 389 21.05 -8.09 -23.01
CA ASP A 389 20.62 -6.68 -23.08
C ASP A 389 19.15 -6.46 -22.65
N LEU A 390 18.41 -7.53 -22.34
CA LEU A 390 17.02 -7.42 -21.90
C LEU A 390 16.94 -7.03 -20.42
N ASN A 391 16.22 -5.96 -20.12
CA ASN A 391 15.92 -5.50 -18.77
C ASN A 391 14.90 -6.45 -18.13
N ARG A 392 15.32 -7.16 -17.07
CA ARG A 392 14.52 -8.24 -16.47
C ARG A 392 13.95 -7.88 -15.11
N VAL A 393 12.67 -8.17 -14.97
CA VAL A 393 12.01 -8.37 -13.68
C VAL A 393 11.83 -9.86 -13.48
N TYR A 394 12.47 -10.42 -12.45
CA TYR A 394 12.32 -11.83 -12.11
C TYR A 394 11.09 -12.00 -11.20
N SER A 395 10.12 -12.80 -11.63
CA SER A 395 8.91 -13.12 -10.87
C SER A 395 8.99 -14.54 -10.31
N LEU A 396 8.88 -14.67 -9.00
CA LEU A 396 8.98 -15.94 -8.29
C LEU A 396 7.77 -16.12 -7.37
N ALA A 397 6.75 -16.82 -7.87
CA ALA A 397 5.56 -17.17 -7.11
C ALA A 397 5.65 -18.57 -6.45
N VAL A 398 6.85 -19.17 -6.44
CA VAL A 398 7.14 -20.46 -5.84
C VAL A 398 7.82 -20.24 -4.49
N THR A 399 7.25 -20.83 -3.43
CA THR A 399 7.75 -20.73 -2.06
C THR A 399 7.90 -22.11 -1.41
N SER A 400 8.57 -22.17 -0.26
CA SER A 400 8.74 -23.37 0.54
C SER A 400 8.56 -23.08 2.04
N ASP A 401 7.87 -24.00 2.72
CA ASP A 401 7.65 -24.00 4.17
C ASP A 401 8.74 -24.78 4.95
N HIS A 402 9.80 -25.24 4.27
CA HIS A 402 10.76 -26.20 4.80
C HIS A 402 11.57 -25.69 6.01
N GLU A 403 11.70 -24.38 6.22
CA GLU A 403 12.42 -23.82 7.37
C GLU A 403 11.57 -23.87 8.65
N ARG A 404 11.97 -24.71 9.62
CA ARG A 404 11.33 -24.81 10.95
C ARG A 404 11.23 -23.46 11.70
N GLU A 405 12.11 -22.51 11.40
CA GLU A 405 12.10 -21.16 11.96
C GLU A 405 12.08 -20.13 10.82
N SER A 406 10.87 -19.74 10.39
CA SER A 406 10.67 -18.79 9.29
C SER A 406 11.31 -17.41 9.53
N GLY A 407 11.59 -16.73 8.42
CA GLY A 407 12.04 -15.35 8.36
C GLY A 407 13.55 -15.20 8.45
N ARG A 408 14.29 -16.18 8.97
CA ARG A 408 15.76 -16.14 8.98
C ARG A 408 16.31 -16.31 7.56
N PRO A 409 17.50 -15.78 7.26
CA PRO A 409 18.13 -16.02 5.97
C PRO A 409 18.33 -17.52 5.76
N SER A 410 17.81 -18.02 4.65
CA SER A 410 18.03 -19.37 4.14
C SER A 410 19.16 -19.33 3.10
N SER A 411 19.56 -20.50 2.59
CA SER A 411 20.42 -20.56 1.40
C SER A 411 19.74 -19.93 0.20
N TRP A 412 18.43 -20.12 0.02
CA TRP A 412 17.71 -19.62 -1.13
C TRP A 412 17.53 -18.10 -1.11
N SER A 413 17.08 -17.53 0.01
CA SER A 413 16.92 -16.09 0.17
C SER A 413 18.28 -15.37 0.09
N ALA A 414 19.34 -15.97 0.62
CA ALA A 414 20.69 -15.41 0.54
C ALA A 414 21.26 -15.48 -0.88
N GLU A 415 20.99 -16.56 -1.64
CA GLU A 415 21.39 -16.64 -3.04
C GLU A 415 20.69 -15.57 -3.89
N ILE A 416 19.39 -15.31 -3.63
CA ILE A 416 18.66 -14.20 -4.25
C ILE A 416 19.29 -12.84 -3.86
N ASP A 417 19.58 -12.59 -2.59
CA ASP A 417 20.24 -11.35 -2.16
C ASP A 417 21.63 -11.19 -2.81
N GLN A 418 22.38 -12.27 -2.97
CA GLN A 418 23.68 -12.26 -3.64
C GLN A 418 23.55 -11.92 -5.13
N PHE A 419 22.61 -12.57 -5.83
CA PHE A 419 22.36 -12.39 -7.26
C PHE A 419 21.80 -11.00 -7.59
N THR A 420 20.88 -10.50 -6.77
CA THR A 420 20.29 -9.14 -6.90
C THR A 420 21.31 -8.04 -6.67
N SER A 421 22.23 -8.21 -5.71
CA SER A 421 23.27 -7.21 -5.41
C SER A 421 24.35 -7.07 -6.49
N GLY A 422 24.47 -8.05 -7.38
CA GLY A 422 25.56 -8.15 -8.35
C GLY A 422 26.90 -8.47 -7.69
N MET A 423 26.92 -9.13 -6.53
CA MET A 423 28.15 -9.46 -5.80
C MET A 423 29.15 -10.26 -6.64
N GLN A 424 28.67 -11.12 -7.54
CA GLN A 424 29.52 -12.02 -8.34
C GLN A 424 29.92 -11.42 -9.69
N ASP A 425 29.03 -10.67 -10.35
CA ASP A 425 29.19 -10.23 -11.74
C ASP A 425 28.96 -8.72 -11.96
N GLY A 426 28.66 -7.98 -10.90
CA GLY A 426 28.38 -6.55 -10.96
C GLY A 426 26.99 -6.17 -11.52
N LYS A 427 26.17 -7.12 -11.98
CA LYS A 427 24.84 -6.85 -12.53
C LYS A 427 23.78 -6.88 -11.43
N ARG A 428 23.03 -5.79 -11.28
CA ARG A 428 21.97 -5.69 -10.25
C ARG A 428 20.67 -6.14 -10.88
N ARG A 429 19.82 -6.82 -10.09
CA ARG A 429 18.62 -7.50 -10.60
C ARG A 429 17.45 -7.27 -9.67
N LEU A 430 16.25 -7.15 -10.22
CA LEU A 430 15.02 -7.01 -9.46
C LEU A 430 14.29 -8.35 -9.38
N PHE A 431 14.00 -8.79 -8.16
CA PHE A 431 13.12 -9.93 -7.89
C PHE A 431 11.83 -9.45 -7.24
N VAL A 432 10.71 -10.03 -7.66
CA VAL A 432 9.39 -9.94 -7.04
C VAL A 432 9.00 -11.34 -6.60
N ILE A 433 8.68 -11.52 -5.32
CA ILE A 433 8.50 -12.82 -4.69
C ILE A 433 7.18 -12.84 -3.91
N SER A 434 6.36 -13.88 -4.08
CA SER A 434 5.14 -14.04 -3.30
C SER A 434 5.45 -14.37 -1.84
N ALA A 435 4.60 -13.92 -0.91
CA ALA A 435 4.77 -14.18 0.53
C ALA A 435 4.55 -15.66 0.94
N GLY A 436 3.99 -16.48 0.03
CA GLY A 436 3.48 -17.82 0.31
C GLY A 436 2.05 -17.77 0.84
N ASN A 437 1.38 -18.93 0.87
CA ASN A 437 -0.06 -18.98 1.18
C ASN A 437 -0.35 -19.68 2.52
N ASN A 438 -1.24 -19.12 3.32
CA ASN A 438 -1.84 -19.81 4.45
C ASN A 438 -2.87 -20.83 3.93
N LEU A 439 -2.55 -22.12 4.02
CA LEU A 439 -3.43 -23.20 3.58
C LEU A 439 -4.43 -23.65 4.65
N ASP A 440 -4.24 -23.23 5.91
CA ASP A 440 -4.98 -23.73 7.07
C ASP A 440 -6.00 -22.71 7.59
N ILE A 441 -6.78 -22.14 6.67
CA ILE A 441 -7.75 -21.07 6.97
C ILE A 441 -8.91 -21.64 7.79
N ARG A 442 -9.25 -20.96 8.88
CA ARG A 442 -10.30 -21.33 9.83
C ARG A 442 -11.50 -20.37 9.71
N PRO A 443 -12.73 -20.88 9.53
CA PRO A 443 -13.92 -20.05 9.36
C PRO A 443 -14.36 -19.33 10.65
N ASP A 444 -13.96 -19.84 11.81
CA ASP A 444 -14.37 -19.37 13.13
C ASP A 444 -13.41 -18.33 13.76
N GLN A 445 -12.32 -18.00 13.07
CA GLN A 445 -11.30 -17.06 13.55
C GLN A 445 -11.17 -15.86 12.60
N ASP A 446 -10.80 -14.70 13.15
CA ASP A 446 -10.53 -13.52 12.32
C ASP A 446 -9.31 -13.77 11.43
N TYR A 447 -9.43 -13.44 10.14
CA TYR A 447 -8.40 -13.68 9.13
C TYR A 447 -7.14 -12.84 9.36
N TRP A 448 -7.23 -11.63 9.94
CA TRP A 448 -6.07 -10.81 10.27
C TRP A 448 -5.18 -11.49 11.32
N ASP A 449 -5.80 -12.09 12.34
CA ASP A 449 -5.09 -12.85 13.37
C ASP A 449 -4.45 -14.12 12.78
N GLN A 450 -5.16 -14.80 11.88
CA GLN A 450 -4.62 -15.96 11.18
C GLN A 450 -3.40 -15.60 10.31
N VAL A 451 -3.45 -14.48 9.57
CA VAL A 451 -2.32 -13.97 8.79
C VAL A 451 -1.14 -13.59 9.69
N ASN A 452 -1.40 -13.03 10.89
CA ASN A 452 -0.35 -12.74 11.86
C ASN A 452 0.34 -14.02 12.36
N LEU A 453 -0.40 -15.12 12.49
CA LEU A 453 0.11 -16.44 12.89
C LEU A 453 0.82 -17.17 11.74
N ALA A 454 0.38 -16.97 10.50
CA ALA A 454 0.97 -17.56 9.30
C ALA A 454 2.23 -16.80 8.88
N GLN A 455 3.41 -17.35 9.20
CA GLN A 455 4.69 -16.70 8.90
C GLN A 455 5.04 -16.82 7.42
N ILE A 456 5.54 -15.75 6.80
CA ILE A 456 6.04 -15.70 5.40
C ILE A 456 7.00 -16.87 5.09
N GLU A 457 6.90 -17.43 3.89
CA GLU A 457 7.68 -18.59 3.45
C GLU A 457 9.02 -18.23 2.80
N ASP A 458 9.89 -19.23 2.65
CA ASP A 458 11.16 -19.11 1.94
C ASP A 458 10.89 -19.01 0.42
N PRO A 459 11.51 -18.08 -0.35
CA PRO A 459 12.59 -17.16 -0.01
C PRO A 459 12.16 -15.70 0.19
N ALA A 460 10.87 -15.44 0.48
CA ALA A 460 10.29 -14.10 0.56
C ALA A 460 10.81 -13.24 1.73
N GLN A 461 11.70 -13.76 2.56
CA GLN A 461 12.46 -13.00 3.56
C GLN A 461 13.73 -12.32 3.00
N ALA A 462 14.06 -12.50 1.71
CA ALA A 462 15.18 -11.83 1.05
C ALA A 462 15.12 -10.31 1.23
N TRP A 463 16.26 -9.69 1.50
CA TRP A 463 16.35 -8.26 1.84
C TRP A 463 16.29 -7.36 0.61
N ASN A 464 16.77 -7.83 -0.53
CA ASN A 464 16.88 -7.04 -1.75
C ASN A 464 15.62 -7.14 -2.63
N ALA A 465 14.94 -8.28 -2.62
CA ALA A 465 13.71 -8.51 -3.39
C ALA A 465 12.50 -7.74 -2.84
N ILE A 466 11.50 -7.53 -3.69
CA ILE A 466 10.14 -7.11 -3.29
C ILE A 466 9.37 -8.37 -2.91
N THR A 467 8.84 -8.39 -1.71
CA THR A 467 7.96 -9.44 -1.22
C THR A 467 6.53 -8.95 -1.25
N VAL A 468 5.66 -9.72 -1.87
CA VAL A 468 4.27 -9.34 -2.15
C VAL A 468 3.33 -10.22 -1.33
N GLY A 469 2.61 -9.59 -0.40
CA GLY A 469 1.45 -10.21 0.25
C GLY A 469 0.17 -10.00 -0.57
N ALA A 470 -0.92 -10.62 -0.13
CA ALA A 470 -2.22 -10.45 -0.77
C ALA A 470 -3.16 -9.61 0.09
N TYR A 471 -3.90 -8.72 -0.56
CA TYR A 471 -5.11 -8.07 -0.04
C TYR A 471 -6.26 -8.35 -1.01
N THR A 472 -7.49 -7.97 -0.66
CA THR A 472 -8.64 -8.26 -1.52
C THR A 472 -9.65 -7.12 -1.60
N GLU A 473 -10.07 -6.82 -2.81
CA GLU A 473 -11.24 -6.03 -3.19
C GLU A 473 -12.38 -6.95 -3.71
N MET A 474 -12.10 -8.24 -3.92
CA MET A 474 -13.04 -9.23 -4.44
C MET A 474 -14.05 -9.68 -3.37
N THR A 475 -15.18 -8.96 -3.26
CA THR A 475 -16.23 -9.20 -2.25
C THR A 475 -17.61 -9.52 -2.84
N THR A 476 -17.69 -9.79 -4.14
CA THR A 476 -18.98 -10.14 -4.75
C THR A 476 -19.08 -11.66 -4.96
N ASN A 477 -20.18 -12.24 -4.47
CA ASN A 477 -20.58 -13.62 -4.74
C ASN A 477 -21.87 -13.61 -5.55
N ASP A 478 -21.78 -13.92 -6.83
CA ASP A 478 -22.92 -14.04 -7.75
C ASP A 478 -23.11 -15.47 -8.28
N ASP A 479 -22.31 -16.43 -7.82
CA ASP A 479 -22.43 -17.84 -8.21
C ASP A 479 -23.68 -18.48 -7.55
N PRO A 480 -24.67 -18.92 -8.33
CA PRO A 480 -25.88 -19.55 -7.78
C PRO A 480 -25.61 -20.85 -6.99
N TYR A 481 -24.49 -21.54 -7.23
CA TYR A 481 -24.15 -22.73 -6.45
C TYR A 481 -23.75 -22.42 -5.00
N PHE A 482 -23.32 -21.18 -4.74
CA PHE A 482 -22.91 -20.67 -3.44
C PHE A 482 -23.93 -19.68 -2.88
N GLU A 483 -25.22 -19.88 -3.16
CA GLU A 483 -26.30 -19.08 -2.59
C GLU A 483 -26.21 -19.03 -1.06
N GLY A 484 -26.24 -17.82 -0.50
CA GLY A 484 -26.09 -17.56 0.94
C GLY A 484 -24.65 -17.56 1.48
N TRP A 485 -23.65 -17.95 0.68
CA TRP A 485 -22.24 -17.82 1.09
C TRP A 485 -21.79 -16.37 0.96
N SER A 486 -20.90 -15.94 1.85
CA SER A 486 -20.36 -14.59 1.88
C SER A 486 -18.84 -14.57 1.66
N PRO A 487 -18.26 -13.52 1.08
CA PRO A 487 -16.82 -13.29 1.14
C PRO A 487 -16.32 -13.30 2.58
N PHE A 488 -15.12 -13.84 2.79
CA PHE A 488 -14.58 -14.03 4.13
C PHE A 488 -13.86 -12.78 4.64
N ALA A 489 -12.99 -12.18 3.84
CA ALA A 489 -12.37 -10.90 4.13
C ALA A 489 -13.18 -9.72 3.58
N MET A 490 -13.04 -8.57 4.24
CA MET A 490 -13.64 -7.31 3.80
C MET A 490 -12.79 -6.69 2.68
N GLU A 491 -13.45 -5.92 1.83
CA GLU A 491 -12.81 -5.12 0.79
C GLU A 491 -11.71 -4.21 1.38
N GLY A 492 -10.57 -4.14 0.71
CA GLY A 492 -9.41 -3.38 1.14
C GLY A 492 -8.66 -4.00 2.33
N ASP A 493 -9.11 -5.12 2.89
CA ASP A 493 -8.41 -5.80 3.99
C ASP A 493 -7.44 -6.87 3.46
N VAL A 494 -6.62 -7.43 4.36
CA VAL A 494 -5.68 -8.51 4.03
C VAL A 494 -6.44 -9.76 3.54
N ALA A 495 -5.93 -10.39 2.48
CA ALA A 495 -6.54 -11.61 1.96
C ALA A 495 -6.33 -12.75 2.98
N PRO A 496 -7.32 -13.63 3.22
CA PRO A 496 -7.23 -14.68 4.25
C PRO A 496 -6.07 -15.67 4.04
N SER A 497 -5.62 -15.83 2.80
CA SER A 497 -4.51 -16.69 2.41
C SER A 497 -3.14 -16.03 2.53
N SER A 498 -3.05 -14.75 2.87
CA SER A 498 -1.78 -14.04 3.00
C SER A 498 -0.97 -14.53 4.21
N ARG A 499 0.30 -14.10 4.28
CA ARG A 499 1.24 -14.44 5.36
C ARG A 499 2.03 -13.20 5.78
N SER A 500 2.45 -13.16 7.04
CA SER A 500 3.07 -11.98 7.64
C SER A 500 4.44 -12.25 8.26
N SER A 501 5.18 -11.18 8.59
CA SER A 501 6.41 -11.26 9.39
C SER A 501 6.18 -10.98 10.89
N VAL A 502 4.92 -10.87 11.34
CA VAL A 502 4.55 -10.47 12.71
C VAL A 502 5.10 -11.41 13.77
N ASN A 503 5.18 -12.70 13.47
CA ASN A 503 5.63 -13.70 14.43
C ASN A 503 7.05 -14.24 14.18
N TRP A 504 7.85 -13.61 13.32
CA TRP A 504 9.23 -14.04 13.10
C TRP A 504 10.07 -14.04 14.39
N ALA A 505 10.82 -15.12 14.61
CA ALA A 505 11.60 -15.30 15.85
C ALA A 505 12.72 -14.25 16.05
N TRP A 506 13.17 -13.60 14.97
CA TRP A 506 14.32 -12.67 14.95
C TRP A 506 13.92 -11.24 14.51
N ARG A 507 12.69 -10.81 14.82
CA ARG A 507 12.10 -9.52 14.44
C ARG A 507 12.96 -8.28 14.67
N LYS A 508 13.82 -8.27 15.69
CA LYS A 508 14.66 -7.10 16.02
C LYS A 508 15.72 -6.82 14.94
N GLN A 509 16.12 -7.83 14.18
CA GLN A 509 17.11 -7.73 13.11
C GLN A 509 16.49 -7.88 11.72
N ALA A 510 15.33 -8.52 11.64
CA ALA A 510 14.66 -8.81 10.37
C ALA A 510 14.12 -7.55 9.68
N PRO A 511 14.10 -7.52 8.33
CA PRO A 511 13.43 -6.48 7.57
C PRO A 511 11.91 -6.49 7.85
N PHE A 512 11.23 -5.44 7.43
CA PHE A 512 9.76 -5.44 7.35
C PHE A 512 9.34 -6.14 6.07
N LYS A 513 8.45 -7.12 6.19
CA LYS A 513 7.92 -7.94 5.10
C LYS A 513 6.45 -8.29 5.38
N PRO A 514 5.56 -8.38 4.38
CA PRO A 514 5.82 -8.09 2.96
C PRO A 514 6.20 -6.61 2.75
N ASP A 515 6.77 -6.24 1.60
CA ASP A 515 7.06 -4.84 1.31
C ASP A 515 5.80 -4.12 0.85
N VAL A 516 4.97 -4.79 0.05
CA VAL A 516 3.69 -4.30 -0.47
C VAL A 516 2.67 -5.43 -0.52
N VAL A 517 1.40 -5.09 -0.71
CA VAL A 517 0.33 -6.03 -1.03
C VAL A 517 -0.31 -5.68 -2.37
N ALA A 518 -0.86 -6.69 -3.05
CA ALA A 518 -1.65 -6.54 -4.27
C ALA A 518 -2.83 -7.52 -4.27
N GLU A 519 -3.79 -7.32 -5.17
CA GLU A 519 -5.01 -8.12 -5.24
C GLU A 519 -4.66 -9.60 -5.40
N GLY A 520 -5.16 -10.43 -4.47
CA GLY A 520 -4.97 -11.88 -4.49
C GLY A 520 -6.30 -12.64 -4.48
N GLY A 521 -7.43 -11.97 -4.48
CA GLY A 521 -8.74 -12.57 -4.28
C GLY A 521 -9.01 -12.92 -2.83
N ASN A 522 -10.18 -13.51 -2.62
CA ASN A 522 -10.76 -13.76 -1.31
C ASN A 522 -11.03 -15.26 -1.09
N ARG A 523 -11.81 -15.56 -0.07
CA ARG A 523 -12.45 -16.85 0.17
C ARG A 523 -13.95 -16.64 0.37
N LEU A 524 -14.76 -17.67 0.17
CA LEU A 524 -16.15 -17.68 0.62
C LEU A 524 -16.26 -18.36 1.98
N LEU A 525 -17.20 -17.92 2.79
CA LEU A 525 -17.56 -18.43 4.11
C LEU A 525 -18.99 -18.96 4.04
N SER A 526 -19.20 -20.19 4.52
CA SER A 526 -20.52 -20.82 4.53
C SER A 526 -21.52 -20.06 5.43
N PRO A 527 -22.83 -20.12 5.14
CA PRO A 527 -23.86 -19.49 5.98
C PRO A 527 -23.80 -19.90 7.46
N ASP A 528 -23.41 -21.15 7.73
CA ASP A 528 -23.27 -21.68 9.09
C ASP A 528 -21.89 -21.43 9.72
N ARG A 529 -20.98 -20.78 8.99
CA ARG A 529 -19.61 -20.41 9.36
C ARG A 529 -18.75 -21.59 9.80
N LYS A 530 -18.89 -22.73 9.13
CA LYS A 530 -18.08 -23.93 9.37
C LYS A 530 -17.17 -24.31 8.23
N GLU A 531 -17.35 -23.68 7.07
CA GLU A 531 -16.56 -23.97 5.88
C GLU A 531 -16.06 -22.68 5.25
N VAL A 532 -14.81 -22.73 4.76
CA VAL A 532 -14.20 -21.71 3.92
C VAL A 532 -13.88 -22.35 2.58
N SER A 533 -14.24 -21.72 1.48
CA SER A 533 -13.98 -22.22 0.13
C SER A 533 -13.26 -21.21 -0.74
N ASN A 534 -12.63 -21.70 -1.82
CA ASN A 534 -11.74 -20.91 -2.67
C ASN A 534 -12.29 -20.91 -4.10
N GLU A 535 -13.27 -20.03 -4.36
CA GLU A 535 -14.11 -20.08 -5.56
C GLU A 535 -13.77 -19.03 -6.62
N ASP A 536 -14.29 -19.26 -7.82
CA ASP A 536 -14.15 -18.40 -9.01
C ASP A 536 -14.63 -16.98 -8.77
N THR A 537 -15.79 -16.80 -8.16
CA THR A 537 -16.40 -15.47 -7.94
C THR A 537 -15.55 -14.49 -7.12
N VAL A 538 -14.56 -15.00 -6.38
CA VAL A 538 -13.65 -14.19 -5.54
C VAL A 538 -12.18 -14.30 -5.95
N GLY A 539 -11.91 -14.66 -7.21
CA GLY A 539 -10.56 -14.70 -7.77
C GLY A 539 -10.36 -13.75 -8.96
N LEU A 540 -9.14 -13.71 -9.47
CA LEU A 540 -8.76 -12.91 -10.64
C LEU A 540 -8.88 -13.76 -11.92
N LEU A 541 -9.35 -13.17 -13.01
CA LEU A 541 -9.38 -13.86 -14.31
C LEU A 541 -7.99 -13.80 -14.97
N THR A 542 -7.46 -14.95 -15.40
CA THR A 542 -6.20 -15.04 -16.13
C THR A 542 -6.25 -16.10 -17.24
N THR A 543 -5.18 -16.22 -18.01
CA THR A 543 -5.03 -17.26 -19.03
C THR A 543 -4.89 -18.64 -18.39
N SER A 544 -5.41 -19.67 -19.05
CA SER A 544 -5.07 -21.06 -18.71
C SER A 544 -3.77 -21.52 -19.38
N GLY A 545 -3.21 -22.63 -18.91
CA GLY A 545 -2.16 -23.38 -19.58
C GLY A 545 -2.69 -24.30 -20.69
N ARG A 546 -3.98 -24.23 -21.05
CA ARG A 546 -4.60 -25.02 -22.12
C ARG A 546 -4.69 -24.20 -23.41
N THR A 547 -4.67 -24.88 -24.56
CA THR A 547 -4.81 -24.26 -25.89
C THR A 547 -6.23 -24.36 -26.46
N THR A 548 -7.05 -25.25 -25.90
CA THR A 548 -8.43 -25.50 -26.32
C THR A 548 -9.29 -25.86 -25.10
N GLY A 549 -10.61 -25.68 -25.20
CA GLY A 549 -11.52 -25.90 -24.08
C GLY A 549 -11.54 -24.70 -23.16
N GLN A 550 -11.26 -24.91 -21.87
CA GLN A 550 -11.15 -23.87 -20.85
C GLN A 550 -9.83 -23.10 -21.03
N VAL A 551 -9.91 -21.93 -21.64
CA VAL A 551 -8.75 -21.08 -22.02
C VAL A 551 -8.51 -19.92 -21.08
N PHE A 552 -9.47 -19.68 -20.18
CA PHE A 552 -9.31 -18.81 -19.02
C PHE A 552 -9.41 -19.64 -17.74
N GLU A 553 -8.66 -19.24 -16.73
CA GLU A 553 -8.65 -19.85 -15.40
C GLU A 553 -8.62 -18.76 -14.33
N ARG A 554 -8.83 -19.17 -13.09
CA ARG A 554 -8.74 -18.30 -11.92
C ARG A 554 -7.32 -18.21 -11.38
N GLY A 555 -6.81 -16.99 -11.23
CA GLY A 555 -5.65 -16.67 -10.40
C GLY A 555 -6.10 -16.31 -8.98
N SER A 556 -5.36 -16.77 -7.98
CA SER A 556 -5.61 -16.42 -6.58
C SER A 556 -4.34 -16.32 -5.75
N ASP A 557 -4.52 -15.83 -4.54
CA ASP A 557 -3.58 -15.74 -3.44
C ASP A 557 -2.34 -14.90 -3.74
N THR A 558 -1.28 -15.09 -2.96
CA THR A 558 -0.05 -14.28 -3.07
C THR A 558 0.68 -14.49 -4.39
N SER A 559 0.43 -15.59 -5.09
CA SER A 559 0.92 -15.83 -6.45
C SER A 559 0.30 -14.84 -7.45
N ALA A 560 -1.02 -14.63 -7.39
CA ALA A 560 -1.67 -13.68 -8.28
C ALA A 560 -1.23 -12.23 -7.99
N ALA A 561 -1.14 -11.87 -6.70
CA ALA A 561 -0.60 -10.59 -6.27
C ALA A 561 0.84 -10.37 -6.76
N CYS A 562 1.70 -11.39 -6.68
CA CYS A 562 3.08 -11.36 -7.18
C CYS A 562 3.15 -11.08 -8.68
N ALA A 563 2.31 -11.73 -9.49
CA ALA A 563 2.25 -11.47 -10.93
C ALA A 563 1.84 -10.03 -11.24
N LEU A 564 0.85 -9.47 -10.53
CA LEU A 564 0.42 -8.08 -10.70
C LEU A 564 1.53 -7.07 -10.37
N VAL A 565 2.27 -7.28 -9.26
CA VAL A 565 3.41 -6.41 -8.93
C VAL A 565 4.57 -6.59 -9.92
N SER A 566 4.77 -7.81 -10.44
CA SER A 566 5.77 -8.07 -11.48
C SER A 566 5.44 -7.33 -12.77
N ARG A 567 4.16 -7.27 -13.13
CA ARG A 567 3.65 -6.44 -14.23
C ARG A 567 3.96 -4.96 -14.00
N CYS A 568 3.63 -4.44 -12.81
CA CYS A 568 3.92 -3.05 -12.45
C CYS A 568 5.42 -2.73 -12.59
N ALA A 569 6.28 -3.60 -12.07
CA ALA A 569 7.73 -3.45 -12.19
C ALA A 569 8.22 -3.44 -13.65
N ALA A 570 7.68 -4.30 -14.51
CA ALA A 570 8.04 -4.34 -15.92
C ALA A 570 7.51 -3.12 -16.68
N GLN A 571 6.33 -2.62 -16.36
CA GLN A 571 5.80 -1.38 -16.92
C GLN A 571 6.69 -0.18 -16.58
N LEU A 572 7.12 -0.07 -15.31
CA LEU A 572 8.06 0.97 -14.88
C LEU A 572 9.41 0.84 -15.57
N THR A 573 9.95 -0.38 -15.67
CA THR A 573 11.24 -0.64 -16.32
C THR A 573 11.18 -0.38 -17.83
N ALA A 574 10.03 -0.57 -18.47
CA ALA A 574 9.85 -0.22 -19.88
C ALA A 574 9.66 1.29 -20.12
N GLU A 575 8.98 1.99 -19.20
CA GLU A 575 8.80 3.45 -19.25
C GLU A 575 10.11 4.21 -18.95
N TYR A 576 10.90 3.67 -18.03
CA TYR A 576 12.17 4.23 -17.55
C TYR A 576 13.30 3.18 -17.66
N PRO A 577 13.73 2.81 -18.88
CA PRO A 577 14.73 1.76 -19.09
C PRO A 577 16.12 2.07 -18.52
N GLU A 578 16.40 3.33 -18.23
CA GLU A 578 17.64 3.79 -17.61
C GLU A 578 17.68 3.65 -16.08
N PHE A 579 16.52 3.52 -15.42
CA PHE A 579 16.44 3.44 -13.97
C PHE A 579 17.02 2.13 -13.44
N TRP A 580 17.72 2.23 -12.33
CA TRP A 580 18.30 1.09 -11.65
C TRP A 580 17.22 0.20 -11.01
N PRO A 581 17.49 -1.10 -10.84
CA PRO A 581 16.61 -2.01 -10.08
C PRO A 581 16.23 -1.49 -8.69
N GLU A 582 17.15 -0.82 -8.01
CA GLU A 582 16.92 -0.16 -6.72
C GLU A 582 15.87 0.96 -6.82
N THR A 583 15.86 1.70 -7.92
CA THR A 583 14.92 2.79 -8.22
C THR A 583 13.54 2.26 -8.55
N ILE A 584 13.44 1.25 -9.43
CA ILE A 584 12.16 0.58 -9.74
C ILE A 584 11.54 -0.02 -8.47
N ARG A 585 12.34 -0.69 -7.64
CA ARG A 585 11.90 -1.17 -6.33
C ARG A 585 11.42 -0.03 -5.43
N GLY A 586 12.18 1.06 -5.42
CA GLY A 586 11.85 2.28 -4.68
C GLY A 586 10.49 2.85 -5.10
N LEU A 587 10.23 3.00 -6.40
CA LEU A 587 8.98 3.57 -6.95
C LEU A 587 7.75 2.73 -6.57
N ILE A 588 7.85 1.40 -6.68
CA ILE A 588 6.76 0.50 -6.30
C ILE A 588 6.38 0.70 -4.83
N ILE A 589 7.37 0.68 -3.93
CA ILE A 589 7.14 0.87 -2.48
C ILE A 589 6.73 2.31 -2.15
N HIS A 590 7.30 3.29 -2.84
CA HIS A 590 7.02 4.71 -2.64
C HIS A 590 5.58 5.06 -3.04
N SER A 591 5.07 4.45 -4.09
CA SER A 591 3.69 4.62 -4.54
C SER A 591 2.64 3.87 -3.69
N ALA A 592 3.06 3.03 -2.75
CA ALA A 592 2.15 2.20 -1.98
C ALA A 592 1.44 2.98 -0.87
N GLU A 593 0.15 2.71 -0.69
CA GLU A 593 -0.72 3.36 0.29
C GLU A 593 -1.56 2.33 1.06
N TRP A 594 -1.76 2.57 2.35
CA TRP A 594 -2.67 1.73 3.14
C TRP A 594 -4.12 2.08 2.81
N THR A 595 -4.93 1.06 2.57
CA THR A 595 -6.37 1.23 2.34
C THR A 595 -7.06 1.79 3.59
N PRO A 596 -8.27 2.37 3.45
CA PRO A 596 -9.08 2.75 4.60
C PRO A 596 -9.27 1.62 5.63
N ARG A 597 -9.50 0.38 5.16
CA ARG A 597 -9.65 -0.79 6.05
C ARG A 597 -8.36 -1.17 6.76
N MET A 598 -7.20 -1.09 6.10
CA MET A 598 -5.90 -1.28 6.78
C MET A 598 -5.66 -0.21 7.86
N MET A 599 -6.07 1.04 7.61
CA MET A 599 -5.96 2.12 8.59
C MET A 599 -6.94 1.97 9.75
N GLU A 600 -8.11 1.38 9.53
CA GLU A 600 -9.02 0.98 10.61
C GLU A 600 -8.42 -0.14 11.46
N ARG A 601 -7.83 -1.19 10.85
CA ARG A 601 -7.08 -2.23 11.57
C ARG A 601 -5.96 -1.61 12.41
N PHE A 602 -5.26 -0.61 11.87
CA PHE A 602 -4.28 0.16 12.62
C PHE A 602 -4.89 0.94 13.80
N GLY A 603 -6.08 1.53 13.64
CA GLY A 603 -6.84 2.17 14.71
C GLY A 603 -7.17 1.20 15.84
N LEU A 604 -7.69 0.01 15.50
CA LEU A 604 -7.98 -1.06 16.46
C LEU A 604 -6.73 -1.51 17.21
N LEU A 605 -5.62 -1.72 16.49
CA LEU A 605 -4.33 -2.05 17.10
C LEU A 605 -3.84 -0.93 18.03
N SER A 606 -4.03 0.33 17.65
CA SER A 606 -3.60 1.50 18.45
C SER A 606 -4.42 1.67 19.73
N ALA A 607 -5.66 1.20 19.76
CA ALA A 607 -6.49 1.20 20.96
C ALA A 607 -5.98 0.25 22.05
N VAL A 608 -5.31 -0.85 21.65
CA VAL A 608 -4.84 -1.90 22.58
C VAL A 608 -3.32 -1.98 22.73
N HIS A 609 -2.56 -1.31 21.86
CA HIS A 609 -1.10 -1.35 21.85
C HIS A 609 -0.49 0.05 21.76
N SER A 610 0.79 0.17 22.17
CA SER A 610 1.53 1.41 21.96
C SER A 610 1.61 1.76 20.46
N PRO A 611 1.66 3.05 20.06
CA PRO A 611 1.71 3.46 18.65
C PRO A 611 2.81 2.75 17.85
N LYS A 612 3.97 2.54 18.47
CA LYS A 612 5.09 1.82 17.85
C LYS A 612 4.75 0.37 17.52
N VAL A 613 4.07 -0.34 18.42
CA VAL A 613 3.68 -1.74 18.22
C VAL A 613 2.58 -1.83 17.16
N ALA A 614 1.60 -0.94 17.20
CA ALA A 614 0.54 -0.90 16.18
C ALA A 614 1.10 -0.66 14.77
N LYS A 615 1.98 0.35 14.60
CA LYS A 615 2.66 0.64 13.32
C LYS A 615 3.57 -0.50 12.88
N GLU A 616 4.32 -1.10 13.80
CA GLU A 616 5.16 -2.27 13.49
C GLU A 616 4.31 -3.48 13.06
N THR A 617 3.17 -3.73 13.71
CA THR A 617 2.26 -4.82 13.30
C THR A 617 1.69 -4.56 11.91
N LEU A 618 1.18 -3.35 11.64
CA LEU A 618 0.67 -2.97 10.31
C LEU A 618 1.71 -3.22 9.20
N LEU A 619 2.94 -2.69 9.36
CA LEU A 619 4.04 -2.90 8.42
C LEU A 619 4.40 -4.38 8.24
N ARG A 620 4.29 -5.19 9.29
CA ARG A 620 4.63 -6.62 9.22
C ARG A 620 3.51 -7.48 8.64
N THR A 621 2.29 -6.97 8.53
CA THR A 621 1.13 -7.67 7.97
C THR A 621 0.91 -7.30 6.51
N VAL A 622 0.90 -6.01 6.18
CA VAL A 622 0.55 -5.50 4.84
C VAL A 622 1.63 -4.62 4.20
N GLY A 623 2.83 -4.56 4.78
CA GLY A 623 3.93 -3.74 4.26
C GLY A 623 3.57 -2.26 4.23
N TYR A 624 4.00 -1.59 3.16
CA TYR A 624 3.69 -0.19 2.88
C TYR A 624 2.30 0.00 2.23
N GLY A 625 1.51 -1.07 2.07
CA GLY A 625 0.17 -1.03 1.51
C GLY A 625 0.08 -1.46 0.05
N VAL A 626 -0.95 -0.98 -0.63
CA VAL A 626 -1.31 -1.32 -2.01
C VAL A 626 -0.56 -0.40 -2.98
N THR A 627 0.15 -0.97 -3.95
CA THR A 627 0.90 -0.21 -4.96
C THR A 627 -0.03 0.55 -5.90
N ASN A 628 0.18 1.87 -6.06
CA ASN A 628 -0.53 2.69 -7.05
C ASN A 628 0.33 2.88 -8.30
N ILE A 629 -0.03 2.18 -9.40
CA ILE A 629 0.78 2.20 -10.63
C ILE A 629 0.84 3.57 -11.31
N ASP A 630 -0.21 4.38 -11.24
CA ASP A 630 -0.19 5.72 -11.85
C ASP A 630 0.75 6.65 -11.07
N LYS A 631 0.71 6.64 -9.73
CA LYS A 631 1.69 7.38 -8.89
C LYS A 631 3.12 6.87 -9.07
N ALA A 632 3.30 5.57 -9.32
CA ALA A 632 4.62 4.99 -9.57
C ALA A 632 5.20 5.38 -10.94
N ARG A 633 4.34 5.64 -11.93
CA ARG A 633 4.75 5.98 -13.31
C ARG A 633 4.84 7.47 -13.55
N TYR A 634 4.04 8.27 -12.85
CA TYR A 634 3.82 9.65 -13.22
C TYR A 634 3.79 10.57 -12.01
N SER A 635 4.23 11.79 -12.28
CA SER A 635 3.95 12.97 -11.48
C SER A 635 2.80 13.76 -12.10
N ALA A 636 2.22 14.64 -11.31
CA ALA A 636 1.19 15.61 -11.67
C ALA A 636 1.62 17.02 -11.25
N ASP A 637 0.86 18.03 -11.69
CA ASP A 637 1.15 19.43 -11.37
C ASP A 637 1.20 19.69 -9.85
N HIS A 638 0.29 19.08 -9.08
CA HIS A 638 0.16 19.21 -7.62
C HIS A 638 0.82 18.07 -6.82
N ALA A 639 1.35 17.05 -7.50
CA ALA A 639 1.92 15.86 -6.87
C ALA A 639 3.12 15.34 -7.66
N LEU A 640 4.33 15.68 -7.24
CA LEU A 640 5.56 15.33 -7.98
C LEU A 640 6.44 14.36 -7.22
N THR A 641 7.27 13.63 -7.96
CA THR A 641 8.31 12.76 -7.40
C THR A 641 9.67 13.16 -7.98
N LEU A 642 10.61 13.43 -7.09
CA LEU A 642 12.03 13.65 -7.36
C LEU A 642 12.79 12.34 -7.16
N ILE A 643 13.72 12.03 -8.05
CA ILE A 643 14.55 10.83 -7.99
C ILE A 643 16.02 11.22 -7.99
N ALA A 644 16.80 10.63 -7.10
CA ALA A 644 18.26 10.72 -7.08
C ALA A 644 18.89 9.33 -6.99
N GLU A 645 19.43 8.87 -8.12
CA GLU A 645 20.33 7.72 -8.17
C GLU A 645 21.75 8.16 -7.80
N GLY A 646 22.30 7.57 -6.74
CA GLY A 646 23.57 7.99 -6.17
C GLY A 646 24.48 6.85 -5.77
N GLU A 647 25.78 7.12 -5.72
CA GLU A 647 26.76 6.21 -5.13
C GLU A 647 27.44 6.82 -3.91
N ILE A 648 27.66 6.02 -2.86
CA ILE A 648 28.36 6.43 -1.64
C ILE A 648 29.38 5.37 -1.24
N GLN A 649 30.54 5.77 -0.72
CA GLN A 649 31.50 4.86 -0.08
C GLN A 649 31.18 4.83 1.43
N PRO A 650 30.59 3.75 1.96
CA PRO A 650 30.10 3.73 3.34
C PRO A 650 31.22 3.71 4.38
N PHE A 651 32.38 3.15 4.05
CA PHE A 651 33.48 2.94 5.00
C PHE A 651 34.82 3.44 4.47
N ILE A 652 35.76 3.71 5.37
CA ILE A 652 37.14 4.08 5.04
C ILE A 652 38.08 3.58 6.13
N LYS A 653 39.27 3.14 5.72
CA LYS A 653 40.37 2.86 6.65
C LYS A 653 41.40 4.00 6.54
N PRO A 654 41.66 4.76 7.63
CA PRO A 654 42.64 5.84 7.58
C PRO A 654 44.04 5.31 7.21
N GLN A 655 44.80 6.06 6.40
CA GLN A 655 46.13 5.65 5.93
C GLN A 655 47.12 5.33 7.07
N ASN A 656 46.99 6.00 8.23
CA ASN A 656 47.83 5.79 9.41
C ASN A 656 47.25 4.76 10.41
N ALA A 657 46.17 4.07 10.06
CA ALA A 657 45.55 3.08 10.94
C ALA A 657 46.35 1.77 10.96
N SER A 658 46.49 1.16 12.14
CA SER A 658 47.11 -0.16 12.25
C SER A 658 46.37 -1.20 11.40
N ALA A 659 47.06 -2.28 10.99
CA ALA A 659 46.43 -3.38 10.26
C ALA A 659 45.19 -3.93 10.99
N SER A 660 45.20 -3.92 12.34
CA SER A 660 44.12 -4.36 13.24
C SER A 660 42.97 -3.37 13.44
N SER A 661 43.06 -2.14 12.92
CA SER A 661 42.01 -1.14 13.11
C SER A 661 40.83 -1.38 12.17
N ASP A 662 39.62 -1.45 12.72
CA ASP A 662 38.40 -1.52 11.92
C ASP A 662 38.20 -0.23 11.11
N PRO A 663 37.83 -0.32 9.82
CA PRO A 663 37.28 0.78 9.04
C PRO A 663 36.25 1.61 9.81
N LYS A 664 36.21 2.92 9.54
CA LYS A 664 35.24 3.86 10.10
C LYS A 664 34.17 4.18 9.04
N LEU A 665 33.09 4.82 9.46
CA LEU A 665 32.14 5.44 8.52
C LEU A 665 32.88 6.53 7.72
N ASN A 666 32.50 6.73 6.47
CA ASN A 666 33.23 7.60 5.55
C ASN A 666 32.42 8.78 5.04
N GLN A 667 31.56 8.57 4.04
CA GLN A 667 30.84 9.66 3.37
C GLN A 667 29.41 9.78 3.87
N MET A 668 28.86 10.99 3.81
CA MET A 668 27.44 11.32 3.84
C MET A 668 27.14 12.22 2.63
N LYS A 669 25.92 12.11 2.09
CA LYS A 669 25.44 13.03 1.05
C LYS A 669 24.30 13.88 1.59
N LEU A 670 24.38 15.19 1.42
CA LEU A 670 23.33 16.15 1.75
C LEU A 670 22.68 16.61 0.46
N TYR A 671 21.48 16.10 0.18
CA TYR A 671 20.67 16.54 -0.94
C TYR A 671 19.95 17.84 -0.57
N GLN A 672 20.16 18.89 -1.34
CA GLN A 672 19.46 20.17 -1.20
C GLN A 672 18.47 20.30 -2.34
N LEU A 673 17.20 20.00 -2.04
CA LEU A 673 16.17 19.88 -3.04
C LEU A 673 15.63 21.26 -3.45
N PRO A 674 15.35 21.48 -4.75
CA PRO A 674 14.83 22.74 -5.26
C PRO A 674 13.34 22.89 -4.90
N TRP A 675 13.04 23.27 -3.66
CA TRP A 675 11.67 23.50 -3.22
C TRP A 675 11.03 24.74 -3.87
N PRO A 676 9.74 24.66 -4.23
CA PRO A 676 9.00 25.78 -4.80
C PRO A 676 8.54 26.69 -3.65
N LEU A 677 9.51 27.39 -3.03
CA LEU A 677 9.30 28.11 -1.78
C LEU A 677 8.19 29.16 -1.89
N THR A 678 8.11 29.89 -3.00
CA THR A 678 7.09 30.94 -3.19
C THR A 678 5.69 30.34 -3.29
N GLU A 679 5.55 29.23 -4.01
CA GLU A 679 4.30 28.52 -4.21
C GLU A 679 3.82 27.94 -2.88
N LEU A 680 4.69 27.23 -2.15
CA LEU A 680 4.40 26.72 -0.82
C LEU A 680 4.04 27.84 0.17
N GLN A 681 4.76 28.97 0.12
CA GLN A 681 4.48 30.14 0.97
C GLN A 681 3.16 30.85 0.66
N ASN A 682 2.68 30.75 -0.57
CA ASN A 682 1.39 31.31 -0.98
C ASN A 682 0.21 30.38 -0.65
N LEU A 683 0.46 29.12 -0.28
CA LEU A 683 -0.59 28.21 0.16
C LEU A 683 -1.16 28.66 1.51
N PRO A 684 -2.46 28.39 1.76
CA PRO A 684 -3.07 28.65 3.06
C PRO A 684 -2.25 28.00 4.19
N PRO A 685 -1.96 28.70 5.30
CA PRO A 685 -1.18 28.16 6.40
C PRO A 685 -1.75 26.86 7.02
N GLU A 686 -3.06 26.67 6.92
CA GLU A 686 -3.80 25.49 7.38
C GLU A 686 -3.76 24.30 6.42
N LEU A 687 -3.32 24.49 5.16
CA LEU A 687 -3.28 23.42 4.17
C LEU A 687 -2.16 22.43 4.53
N GLU A 688 -2.53 21.22 4.93
CA GLU A 688 -1.58 20.14 5.11
C GLU A 688 -1.11 19.58 3.77
N VAL A 689 0.20 19.45 3.65
CA VAL A 689 0.88 18.84 2.51
C VAL A 689 1.59 17.58 2.97
N LYS A 690 1.87 16.68 2.03
CA LYS A 690 2.60 15.45 2.33
C LYS A 690 3.99 15.49 1.73
N LEU A 691 4.96 15.00 2.50
CA LEU A 691 6.31 14.69 2.05
C LEU A 691 6.55 13.20 2.27
N LYS A 692 6.78 12.43 1.20
CA LYS A 692 7.18 11.03 1.32
C LYS A 692 8.64 10.88 0.92
N VAL A 693 9.39 10.12 1.70
CA VAL A 693 10.81 9.85 1.42
C VAL A 693 11.04 8.34 1.43
N THR A 694 11.59 7.82 0.34
CA THR A 694 11.99 6.42 0.22
C THR A 694 13.46 6.30 -0.17
N LEU A 695 14.24 5.58 0.65
CA LEU A 695 15.63 5.23 0.37
C LEU A 695 15.71 3.73 0.07
N SER A 696 16.12 3.36 -1.14
CA SER A 696 16.25 1.98 -1.62
C SER A 696 17.69 1.69 -2.04
N TYR A 697 18.29 0.62 -1.53
CA TYR A 697 19.64 0.15 -1.88
C TYR A 697 19.76 -1.36 -1.75
N PHE A 698 20.69 -2.00 -2.46
CA PHE A 698 20.94 -3.44 -2.31
C PHE A 698 22.12 -3.72 -1.38
N ILE A 699 22.00 -4.81 -0.61
CA ILE A 699 23.04 -5.29 0.29
C ILE A 699 23.61 -6.61 -0.22
N GLU A 700 24.90 -6.84 0.02
CA GLU A 700 25.43 -8.20 -0.03
C GLU A 700 25.14 -8.97 1.26
N PRO A 701 24.68 -10.23 1.16
CA PRO A 701 24.26 -11.03 2.31
C PRO A 701 25.45 -11.69 3.04
N ASN A 702 25.24 -12.00 4.32
CA ASN A 702 26.12 -12.85 5.13
C ASN A 702 25.25 -13.82 5.95
N PRO A 703 24.85 -14.97 5.37
CA PRO A 703 23.83 -15.85 5.94
C PRO A 703 24.31 -16.68 7.15
N GLY A 704 25.56 -16.52 7.59
CA GLY A 704 26.10 -17.23 8.73
C GLY A 704 25.31 -16.94 10.02
N ARG A 705 24.67 -17.96 10.60
CA ARG A 705 23.82 -17.86 11.81
C ARG A 705 24.64 -17.63 13.10
N ARG A 706 25.39 -16.53 13.18
CA ARG A 706 26.25 -16.14 14.31
C ARG A 706 25.72 -14.92 15.06
N GLY A 707 24.40 -14.84 15.21
CA GLY A 707 23.71 -13.84 16.05
C GLY A 707 23.50 -12.45 15.44
N TYR A 708 23.84 -12.24 14.15
CA TYR A 708 23.53 -11.02 13.37
C TYR A 708 23.84 -9.68 14.04
N ARG A 709 25.01 -9.58 14.67
CA ARG A 709 25.50 -8.35 15.31
C ARG A 709 26.93 -8.04 14.85
N THR A 710 27.24 -6.74 14.75
CA THR A 710 28.58 -6.22 14.41
C THR A 710 29.16 -6.92 13.16
N ARG A 711 30.22 -7.73 13.31
CA ARG A 711 30.89 -8.45 12.22
C ARG A 711 30.10 -9.60 11.63
N TYR A 712 29.02 -10.01 12.30
CA TYR A 712 28.13 -11.07 11.85
C TYR A 712 26.81 -10.52 11.32
N SER A 713 26.65 -9.21 11.14
CA SER A 713 25.44 -8.64 10.55
C SER A 713 25.15 -9.27 9.19
N TYR A 714 23.88 -9.43 8.86
CA TYR A 714 23.48 -9.95 7.57
C TYR A 714 23.84 -8.97 6.44
N GLN A 715 23.51 -7.69 6.61
CA GLN A 715 23.89 -6.68 5.62
C GLN A 715 25.39 -6.33 5.64
N SER A 716 25.95 -6.17 4.45
CA SER A 716 27.31 -5.65 4.19
C SER A 716 27.51 -4.24 4.70
N HIS A 717 26.51 -3.40 4.49
CA HIS A 717 26.44 -2.01 4.89
C HIS A 717 24.95 -1.66 5.12
N GLY A 718 24.67 -0.61 5.88
CA GLY A 718 23.33 -0.04 5.93
C GLY A 718 23.38 1.43 5.54
N LEU A 719 22.32 1.94 4.92
CA LEU A 719 22.13 3.37 4.67
C LEU A 719 20.90 3.87 5.43
N ARG A 720 20.91 5.13 5.83
CA ARG A 720 19.80 5.83 6.49
C ARG A 720 19.59 7.18 5.85
N PHE A 721 18.37 7.68 5.96
CA PHE A 721 18.09 9.07 5.68
C PHE A 721 17.63 9.82 6.93
N GLU A 722 17.86 11.12 6.92
CA GLU A 722 17.27 12.08 7.85
C GLU A 722 16.93 13.34 7.08
N THR A 723 15.83 14.01 7.45
CA THR A 723 15.39 15.25 6.80
C THR A 723 15.58 16.40 7.77
N ILE A 724 16.00 17.55 7.26
CA ILE A 724 16.05 18.78 8.06
C ILE A 724 14.64 19.09 8.60
N ARG A 725 14.58 19.55 9.84
CA ARG A 725 13.31 19.82 10.53
C ARG A 725 12.79 21.22 10.20
N PRO A 726 11.48 21.45 10.27
CA PRO A 726 10.92 22.80 10.23
C PRO A 726 11.59 23.71 11.27
N GLY A 727 12.04 24.90 10.86
CA GLY A 727 12.77 25.84 11.71
C GLY A 727 14.18 25.41 12.16
N GLN A 728 14.73 24.29 11.67
CA GLN A 728 16.10 23.88 11.98
C GLN A 728 17.09 24.49 10.98
N SER A 729 18.13 25.15 11.49
CA SER A 729 19.21 25.66 10.63
C SER A 729 20.03 24.52 10.01
N LEU A 730 20.58 24.73 8.80
CA LEU A 730 21.43 23.74 8.13
C LEU A 730 22.69 23.39 8.97
N GLU A 731 23.26 24.36 9.67
CA GLU A 731 24.40 24.14 10.58
C GLU A 731 24.00 23.24 11.75
N ASN A 732 22.86 23.50 12.40
CA ASN A 732 22.32 22.65 13.45
C ASN A 732 22.00 21.24 12.94
N PHE A 733 21.41 21.10 11.75
CA PHE A 733 21.11 19.81 11.13
C PHE A 733 22.37 18.98 10.87
N ARG A 734 23.41 19.59 10.29
CA ARG A 734 24.72 18.97 10.11
C ARG A 734 25.31 18.56 11.45
N ALA A 735 25.25 19.45 12.45
CA ALA A 735 25.69 19.14 13.80
C ALA A 735 24.86 18.04 14.47
N TYR A 736 23.58 17.87 14.17
CA TYR A 736 22.72 16.83 14.74
C TYR A 736 23.13 15.42 14.26
N ILE A 737 23.41 15.30 12.96
CA ILE A 737 23.66 13.99 12.33
C ILE A 737 25.14 13.64 12.31
N ASN A 738 26.00 14.64 12.02
CA ASN A 738 27.42 14.44 11.76
C ASN A 738 28.28 14.81 12.98
N GLY A 739 28.92 13.79 13.55
CA GLY A 739 29.91 13.85 14.63
C GLY A 739 31.20 14.61 14.31
N LEU A 740 31.40 15.02 13.06
CA LEU A 740 32.51 15.86 12.62
C LEU A 740 32.11 17.33 12.44
N ALA A 741 30.81 17.64 12.43
CA ALA A 741 30.33 19.00 12.45
C ALA A 741 30.48 19.57 13.87
N ASN A 742 31.41 20.51 14.00
CA ASN A 742 31.67 21.24 15.23
C ASN A 742 30.81 22.50 15.25
N MET A 743 30.03 22.65 16.31
CA MET A 743 29.29 23.85 16.63
C MET A 743 29.53 24.05 18.13
N ASP A 744 30.23 25.12 18.50
CA ASP A 744 30.77 25.31 19.86
C ASP A 744 29.66 25.41 20.91
N ASP A 745 28.46 25.83 20.50
CA ASP A 745 27.25 25.99 21.33
C ASP A 745 26.10 25.04 20.92
N TYR A 746 26.40 23.76 20.63
CA TYR A 746 25.36 22.78 20.27
C TYR A 746 24.55 22.31 21.49
N ASP A 747 23.33 22.81 21.64
CA ASP A 747 22.40 22.47 22.73
C ASP A 747 21.40 21.35 22.39
N GLY A 748 21.47 20.79 21.18
CA GLY A 748 20.56 19.75 20.70
C GLY A 748 19.96 20.07 19.33
N PRO A 749 19.16 19.16 18.77
CA PRO A 749 18.49 19.43 17.50
C PRO A 749 17.43 20.51 17.68
N GLU A 750 17.49 21.54 16.84
CA GLU A 750 16.45 22.55 16.65
C GLU A 750 15.24 21.95 15.89
N GLY A 751 14.17 22.73 15.82
CA GLY A 751 13.03 22.46 14.95
C GLY A 751 12.10 21.34 15.41
N ASP A 752 10.94 21.26 14.76
CA ASP A 752 9.93 20.25 15.07
C ASP A 752 10.27 18.89 14.45
N SER A 753 10.05 17.81 15.19
CA SER A 753 10.28 16.44 14.73
C SER A 753 8.99 15.65 14.47
N ASP A 754 7.83 16.28 14.65
CA ASP A 754 6.53 15.66 14.44
C ASP A 754 6.15 15.58 12.95
N GLY A 755 4.98 15.01 12.66
CA GLY A 755 4.43 14.81 11.32
C GLY A 755 4.82 13.48 10.64
N TRP A 756 5.94 12.86 11.01
CA TRP A 756 6.33 11.54 10.47
C TRP A 756 5.44 10.40 10.98
N PHE A 757 4.89 9.61 10.06
CA PHE A 757 4.03 8.49 10.42
C PHE A 757 4.81 7.35 11.08
N LEU A 758 5.88 6.82 10.50
CA LEU A 758 6.64 5.69 11.09
C LEU A 758 7.70 6.16 12.07
N GLY A 759 8.36 7.27 11.74
CA GLY A 759 9.43 7.86 12.52
C GLY A 759 10.75 7.08 12.46
N ASP A 760 11.77 7.68 13.08
CA ASP A 760 13.18 7.30 12.94
C ASP A 760 13.54 5.88 13.43
N GLN A 761 12.67 5.22 14.19
CA GLN A 761 12.91 3.87 14.69
C GLN A 761 12.38 2.79 13.75
N LEU A 762 11.24 3.05 13.10
CA LEU A 762 10.60 2.08 12.21
C LEU A 762 11.14 2.19 10.78
N ARG A 763 11.59 3.35 10.30
CA ARG A 763 12.22 3.48 8.97
C ARG A 763 13.70 3.03 8.90
N THR A 764 14.08 1.96 9.62
CA THR A 764 15.50 1.57 9.77
C THR A 764 15.80 0.08 9.63
N ARG A 765 14.86 -0.74 9.16
CA ARG A 765 15.06 -2.20 9.05
C ARG A 765 15.05 -2.63 7.59
N GLY A 766 16.03 -3.45 7.22
CA GLY A 766 16.19 -3.91 5.83
C GLY A 766 17.01 -2.96 4.96
N SER A 767 16.80 -3.09 3.65
CA SER A 767 17.54 -2.39 2.59
C SER A 767 16.67 -1.35 1.84
N VAL A 768 15.43 -1.16 2.30
CA VAL A 768 14.52 -0.11 1.86
C VAL A 768 13.92 0.55 3.09
N HIS A 769 13.86 1.88 3.09
CA HIS A 769 13.26 2.68 4.16
C HIS A 769 12.33 3.70 3.54
N SER A 770 11.04 3.60 3.80
CA SER A 770 10.03 4.58 3.38
C SER A 770 9.32 5.15 4.59
N ASP A 771 8.98 6.43 4.56
CA ASP A 771 8.14 7.10 5.56
C ASP A 771 7.41 8.29 4.91
N GLU A 772 6.28 8.68 5.49
CA GLU A 772 5.46 9.81 5.07
C GLU A 772 5.36 10.81 6.21
N TRP A 773 5.57 12.08 5.89
CA TRP A 773 5.39 13.22 6.76
C TRP A 773 4.19 14.03 6.30
N THR A 774 3.39 14.49 7.25
CA THR A 774 2.27 15.41 7.03
C THR A 774 2.44 16.63 7.92
N GLY A 775 2.24 17.82 7.37
CA GLY A 775 2.27 19.09 8.11
C GLY A 775 2.03 20.28 7.19
N SER A 776 2.29 21.50 7.66
CA SER A 776 1.96 22.71 6.89
C SER A 776 2.89 22.90 5.68
N ALA A 777 2.40 23.62 4.65
CA ALA A 777 3.23 24.01 3.50
C ALA A 777 4.47 24.83 3.92
N GLN A 778 4.39 25.57 5.03
CA GLN A 778 5.50 26.38 5.54
C GLN A 778 6.56 25.55 6.23
N ASP A 779 6.12 24.56 7.00
CA ASP A 779 7.03 23.58 7.56
C ASP A 779 7.73 22.80 6.44
N LEU A 780 7.00 22.40 5.39
CA LEU A 780 7.60 21.72 4.23
C LEU A 780 8.64 22.59 3.50
N ALA A 781 8.39 23.91 3.38
CA ALA A 781 9.31 24.84 2.75
C ALA A 781 10.70 24.86 3.44
N ASP A 782 10.73 24.69 4.76
CA ASP A 782 11.96 24.56 5.54
C ASP A 782 12.63 23.18 5.38
N MET A 783 11.87 22.13 5.02
CA MET A 783 12.33 20.73 4.90
C MET A 783 13.06 20.42 3.59
N HIS A 784 13.89 21.35 3.09
CA HIS A 784 14.52 21.28 1.77
C HIS A 784 15.83 20.46 1.72
N THR A 785 16.28 19.88 2.84
CA THR A 785 17.55 19.12 2.89
C THR A 785 17.35 17.71 3.43
N ILE A 786 17.86 16.71 2.70
CA ILE A 786 17.85 15.31 3.10
C ILE A 786 19.28 14.77 3.14
N ALA A 787 19.68 14.22 4.29
CA ALA A 787 20.96 13.54 4.47
C ALA A 787 20.81 12.05 4.19
N VAL A 788 21.67 11.48 3.34
CA VAL A 788 21.86 10.02 3.19
C VAL A 788 23.23 9.64 3.76
N PHE A 789 23.25 8.75 4.74
CA PHE A 789 24.48 8.39 5.46
C PHE A 789 24.56 6.90 5.81
N PRO A 790 25.79 6.35 5.91
CA PRO A 790 26.01 4.95 6.21
C PRO A 790 25.90 4.65 7.70
N VAL A 791 25.48 3.42 7.99
CA VAL A 791 25.55 2.77 9.29
C VAL A 791 26.29 1.43 9.16
N GLY A 792 26.59 0.80 10.29
CA GLY A 792 27.43 -0.41 10.33
C GLY A 792 26.89 -1.59 9.50
N GLY A 793 27.83 -2.43 9.04
CA GLY A 793 27.59 -3.71 8.39
C GLY A 793 28.86 -4.56 8.38
N TRP A 794 28.82 -5.77 7.80
CA TRP A 794 29.91 -6.73 7.94
C TRP A 794 31.17 -6.34 7.14
N TRP A 795 31.05 -5.53 6.08
CA TRP A 795 32.21 -5.02 5.32
C TRP A 795 33.21 -4.28 6.21
N LYS A 796 32.72 -3.58 7.25
CA LYS A 796 33.55 -2.88 8.24
C LYS A 796 34.56 -3.80 8.94
N TYR A 797 34.30 -5.10 9.02
CA TYR A 797 35.10 -6.05 9.80
C TYR A 797 35.86 -7.06 8.93
N LYS A 798 35.78 -6.95 7.60
CA LYS A 798 36.48 -7.80 6.63
C LYS A 798 37.71 -7.09 6.08
N THR A 799 38.64 -6.81 6.99
CA THR A 799 39.83 -6.00 6.69
C THR A 799 40.86 -6.66 5.77
N ALA A 800 40.72 -7.96 5.48
CA ALA A 800 41.63 -8.70 4.60
C ALA A 800 41.19 -8.72 3.12
N GLU A 801 39.98 -8.27 2.83
CA GLU A 801 39.36 -8.29 1.49
C GLU A 801 39.13 -6.86 0.95
N ASP A 802 39.71 -5.85 1.60
CA ASP A 802 39.63 -4.43 1.22
C ASP A 802 38.19 -3.89 0.98
N ARG A 803 37.17 -4.54 1.58
CA ARG A 803 35.73 -4.25 1.38
C ARG A 803 35.33 -2.82 1.75
N TRP A 804 36.15 -2.08 2.50
CA TRP A 804 35.88 -0.67 2.82
C TRP A 804 36.11 0.27 1.63
N GLU A 805 36.78 -0.18 0.57
CA GLU A 805 37.00 0.62 -0.64
C GLU A 805 35.79 0.63 -1.57
N ASN A 806 34.84 -0.29 -1.36
CA ASN A 806 33.67 -0.45 -2.21
C ASN A 806 32.71 0.73 -2.11
N ARG A 807 32.17 1.15 -3.26
CA ARG A 807 31.03 2.07 -3.36
C ARG A 807 29.73 1.28 -3.50
N VAL A 808 28.63 1.87 -3.04
CA VAL A 808 27.30 1.27 -3.09
C VAL A 808 26.32 2.21 -3.77
N ARG A 809 25.43 1.65 -4.57
CA ARG A 809 24.32 2.37 -5.21
C ARG A 809 23.15 2.52 -4.25
N PHE A 810 22.45 3.62 -4.37
CA PHE A 810 21.16 3.84 -3.74
C PHE A 810 20.27 4.72 -4.63
N SER A 811 18.97 4.61 -4.45
CA SER A 811 17.97 5.52 -4.98
C SER A 811 17.27 6.23 -3.82
N LEU A 812 17.26 7.56 -3.85
CA LEU A 812 16.45 8.40 -2.98
C LEU A 812 15.27 8.94 -3.79
N LEU A 813 14.06 8.64 -3.33
CA LEU A 813 12.81 9.10 -3.93
C LEU A 813 12.13 10.04 -2.93
N VAL A 814 11.68 11.18 -3.43
CA VAL A 814 11.06 12.21 -2.60
C VAL A 814 9.84 12.75 -3.32
N SER A 815 8.66 12.62 -2.72
CA SER A 815 7.45 13.22 -3.28
C SER A 815 6.90 14.32 -2.40
N ILE A 816 6.34 15.34 -3.06
CA ILE A 816 5.46 16.33 -2.46
C ILE A 816 4.08 16.12 -3.05
N GLU A 817 3.06 16.09 -2.20
CA GLU A 817 1.66 16.10 -2.59
C GLU A 817 0.95 17.27 -1.91
N VAL A 818 0.40 18.17 -2.73
CA VAL A 818 -0.44 19.30 -2.30
C VAL A 818 -1.89 18.94 -2.63
N PRO A 819 -2.83 19.02 -1.66
CA PRO A 819 -4.22 18.64 -1.92
C PRO A 819 -4.96 19.52 -2.94
N ASP A 820 -4.56 20.79 -3.09
CA ASP A 820 -5.13 21.70 -4.09
C ASP A 820 -4.57 21.40 -5.49
N GLU A 821 -5.38 20.74 -6.32
CA GLU A 821 -5.01 20.35 -7.69
C GLU A 821 -4.67 21.53 -8.61
N ASN A 822 -5.04 22.77 -8.25
CA ASN A 822 -4.76 23.96 -9.06
C ASN A 822 -3.34 24.52 -8.86
N VAL A 823 -2.60 24.00 -7.88
CA VAL A 823 -1.25 24.45 -7.57
C VAL A 823 -0.26 23.69 -8.45
N ASP A 824 0.45 24.41 -9.31
CA ASP A 824 1.52 23.82 -10.15
C ASP A 824 2.87 23.95 -9.44
N ILE A 825 3.17 23.00 -8.55
CA ILE A 825 4.50 22.86 -7.96
C ILE A 825 5.48 22.23 -8.95
N TYR A 826 5.00 21.39 -9.88
CA TYR A 826 5.85 20.66 -10.80
C TYR A 826 6.66 21.58 -11.72
N SER A 827 5.99 22.47 -12.47
CA SER A 827 6.67 23.29 -13.49
C SER A 827 7.69 24.24 -12.85
N VAL A 828 7.44 24.65 -11.60
CA VAL A 828 8.36 25.51 -10.84
C VAL A 828 9.63 24.75 -10.50
N ILE A 829 9.50 23.54 -9.94
CA ILE A 829 10.65 22.71 -9.61
C ILE A 829 11.42 22.31 -10.87
N GLU A 830 10.73 21.93 -11.94
CA GLU A 830 11.34 21.60 -13.23
C GLU A 830 12.21 22.76 -13.76
N ASN A 831 11.68 23.98 -13.73
CA ASN A 831 12.42 25.17 -14.14
C ASN A 831 13.63 25.45 -13.23
N GLN A 832 13.47 25.33 -11.90
CA GLN A 832 14.59 25.49 -10.96
C GLN A 832 15.70 24.45 -11.21
N ILE A 833 15.33 23.21 -11.51
CA ILE A 833 16.28 22.15 -11.86
C ILE A 833 17.03 22.52 -13.15
N GLN A 834 16.30 22.93 -14.19
CA GLN A 834 16.89 23.30 -15.48
C GLN A 834 17.89 24.46 -15.33
N VAL A 835 17.50 25.53 -14.64
CA VAL A 835 18.38 26.70 -14.38
C VAL A 835 19.62 26.30 -13.58
N ALA A 836 19.47 25.44 -12.57
CA ALA A 836 20.59 24.96 -11.78
C ALA A 836 21.58 24.11 -12.62
N ILE A 837 21.07 23.28 -13.54
CA ILE A 837 21.90 22.49 -14.45
C ILE A 837 22.66 23.41 -15.44
N GLU A 838 21.99 24.39 -16.03
CA GLU A 838 22.63 25.35 -16.96
C GLU A 838 23.78 26.11 -16.30
N ASN A 839 23.58 26.59 -15.06
CA ASN A 839 24.62 27.28 -14.29
C ASN A 839 25.82 26.38 -13.94
N GLN A 840 25.59 25.08 -13.68
CA GLN A 840 26.69 24.14 -13.42
C GLN A 840 27.55 23.90 -14.67
N VAL A 841 26.92 23.82 -15.85
CA VAL A 841 27.62 23.60 -17.12
C VAL A 841 28.45 24.84 -17.52
N GLU A 842 27.96 26.06 -17.29
CA GLU A 842 28.74 27.27 -17.57
C GLU A 842 30.02 27.37 -16.73
N ILE A 843 29.98 26.92 -15.46
CA ILE A 843 31.15 26.89 -14.56
C ILE A 843 32.18 25.86 -15.05
N GLU A 844 31.75 24.69 -15.55
CA GLU A 844 32.65 23.67 -16.10
C GLU A 844 33.27 24.07 -17.45
N ILE A 845 32.61 24.89 -18.27
CA ILE A 845 33.16 25.39 -19.54
C ILE A 845 34.16 26.54 -19.32
N THR A 846 34.06 27.27 -18.20
CA THR A 846 34.98 28.36 -17.84
C THR A 846 36.17 27.95 -16.95
N THR A 847 36.25 26.68 -16.56
CA THR A 847 37.39 26.07 -15.84
C THR A 847 38.22 25.20 -16.76
#